data_AF-A0ABD7Z9Y3-F1
#
_entry.id   AF-A0ABD7Z9Y3-F1
#
_cell.length_a   1.000
_cell.length_b   1.000
_cell.length_c   1.000
_cell.angle_alpha   90.00
_cell.angle_beta   90.00
_cell.angle_gamma   90.00
#
_symmetry.space_group_name_H-M   'P 1'
#
loop_
_entity.id
_entity.type
_entity.pdbx_description
1 polymer ?
#
loop_
_entity_poly.entity_id
_entity_poly.type
_entity_poly.pdbx_seq_one_letter_code
_entity_poly.pdbx_strand_id
1 'polypeptide(L)'
;MADQAVLEVQNWLNATYGNVSGFEKVNPDGHTGWPTIYALREALQHELGITDIGEGFGPATRSALASVVGNLKPGYTGNIAQLIQGAFWCKGIDPGSNLNQEFSTATQQAFKTLQTDAGLNADGIVTVNLMAALFDMSAFVLVAGGDKNVRQLQQWLNADYSQYIGIMPCDGIYQRDTNVGLIYALQRALGISADVANGNFGDATNAALKAVSLSVGATGLLVKIVKYGLYLNSMYDGDFGENFGSDVATSIIKFRKFMKYPNEDSGVADYTVIKGLVTSNGDTGRDSIALDTATQLTASDVQHFRDYGFSIVGRYLTGTVGADFKPKNLTSTEVRTILDGGLKFFPIYEDGGYVESYFTAAQGQKDGQTAISAALSLGLPADTVIYFAVDVDFQEGDIDGTVIPYINAVQNVLNRSIYKAGIYGTRNVCLHAEKTGIDYSFVANMSYGWSGNLGFKMPDNWAFDQFVEYPIYGIDIDQDASSGRDQGVSAVTEATPATQKAYVANRLLSIFPDYHNLFGTINWTVSSPTQHITTPLADYYVTLEDKWSATVVDNKTGVLTIQDAKIINESTDILEQFESAMSSYNVGDLAGTFNKLAPMIGNGAIKAGLAIRDGMVGFKVAIESSVENTSTSSSVENQFTLTLETYIHQNFIPQNDYVPVYQPISEPDPTFVVTLEKVGEVTVLGILVAGAVLATAVTAGSAAPAVTALFSLLAIQLFGKD
;
A
#
# COMPACT_ATOMS: atom_id res chain seq x y z
N MET A 1 -21.93 4.94 19.10
CA MET A 1 -23.04 5.25 20.02
C MET A 1 -23.88 6.33 19.36
N ALA A 2 -25.21 6.28 19.47
CA ALA A 2 -26.07 7.33 18.91
C ALA A 2 -25.88 8.64 19.70
N ASP A 3 -25.80 9.77 19.01
CA ASP A 3 -25.82 11.11 19.59
C ASP A 3 -27.27 11.59 19.71
N GLN A 4 -27.68 11.95 20.93
CA GLN A 4 -29.05 12.33 21.23
C GLN A 4 -29.45 13.67 20.57
N ALA A 5 -28.50 14.60 20.43
CA ALA A 5 -28.76 15.90 19.80
C ALA A 5 -28.89 15.74 18.27
N VAL A 6 -28.07 14.89 17.66
CA VAL A 6 -28.23 14.51 16.24
C VAL A 6 -29.56 13.80 16.00
N LEU A 7 -29.97 12.90 16.91
CA LEU A 7 -31.27 12.22 16.83
C LEU A 7 -32.45 13.21 16.89
N GLU A 8 -32.36 14.23 17.75
CA GLU A 8 -33.36 15.30 17.83
C GLU A 8 -33.44 16.13 16.53
N VAL A 9 -32.30 16.43 15.90
CA VAL A 9 -32.24 17.10 14.59
C VAL A 9 -32.90 16.27 13.50
N GLN A 10 -32.56 14.98 13.39
CA GLN A 10 -33.13 14.08 12.38
C GLN A 10 -34.65 13.97 12.51
N ASN A 11 -35.15 13.81 13.75
CA ASN A 11 -36.60 13.77 14.02
C ASN A 11 -37.28 15.11 13.69
N TRP A 12 -36.68 16.24 14.08
CA TRP A 12 -37.23 17.57 13.80
C TRP A 12 -37.26 17.90 12.30
N LEU A 13 -36.22 17.54 11.54
CA LEU A 13 -36.17 17.69 10.08
C LEU A 13 -37.32 16.93 9.42
N ASN A 14 -37.48 15.65 9.74
CA ASN A 14 -38.56 14.81 9.23
C ASN A 14 -39.96 15.33 9.58
N ALA A 15 -40.14 15.88 10.78
CA ALA A 15 -41.41 16.44 11.22
C ALA A 15 -41.76 17.77 10.54
N THR A 16 -40.75 18.61 10.28
CA THR A 16 -40.92 19.98 9.77
C THR A 16 -40.97 20.02 8.25
N TYR A 17 -40.04 19.34 7.58
CA TYR A 17 -39.87 19.41 6.12
C TYR A 17 -40.32 18.13 5.40
N GLY A 18 -40.68 17.06 6.11
CA GLY A 18 -41.05 15.77 5.52
C GLY A 18 -42.31 15.72 4.64
N ASN A 19 -42.94 16.86 4.35
CA ASN A 19 -44.02 17.04 3.37
C ASN A 19 -43.68 18.12 2.30
N VAL A 20 -42.47 18.69 2.33
CA VAL A 20 -41.96 19.64 1.33
C VAL A 20 -41.58 18.86 0.07
N SER A 21 -41.95 19.39 -1.10
CA SER A 21 -41.62 18.75 -2.38
C SER A 21 -40.11 18.80 -2.61
N GLY A 22 -39.49 17.65 -2.91
CA GLY A 22 -38.05 17.52 -3.11
C GLY A 22 -37.21 17.30 -1.84
N PHE A 23 -37.82 17.26 -0.65
CA PHE A 23 -37.10 16.98 0.60
C PHE A 23 -37.04 15.47 0.87
N GLU A 24 -35.85 14.95 1.15
CA GLU A 24 -35.62 13.55 1.48
C GLU A 24 -35.58 13.30 3.00
N LYS A 25 -36.32 12.28 3.46
CA LYS A 25 -36.40 11.93 4.89
C LYS A 25 -35.16 11.15 5.34
N VAL A 26 -34.51 11.65 6.39
CA VAL A 26 -33.36 11.00 7.03
C VAL A 26 -33.82 9.90 7.99
N ASN A 27 -33.03 8.83 8.16
CA ASN A 27 -33.25 7.83 9.19
C ASN A 27 -32.92 8.41 10.59
N PRO A 28 -33.83 8.44 11.57
CA PRO A 28 -33.54 8.97 12.91
C PRO A 28 -32.83 7.92 13.77
N ASP A 29 -31.51 7.82 13.62
CA ASP A 29 -30.62 6.87 14.30
C ASP A 29 -29.61 7.53 15.26
N GLY A 30 -29.52 8.86 15.28
CA GLY A 30 -28.55 9.62 16.05
C GLY A 30 -27.13 9.56 15.49
N HIS A 31 -26.96 9.20 14.20
CA HIS A 31 -25.67 9.21 13.53
C HIS A 31 -25.55 10.37 12.54
N THR A 32 -24.45 11.13 12.67
CA THR A 32 -24.08 12.13 11.66
C THR A 32 -23.60 11.44 10.39
N GLY A 33 -23.85 12.05 9.23
CA GLY A 33 -23.52 11.48 7.93
C GLY A 33 -24.21 12.24 6.79
N TRP A 34 -23.86 11.87 5.54
CA TRP A 34 -24.36 12.55 4.34
C TRP A 34 -25.88 12.72 4.28
N PRO A 35 -26.73 11.70 4.55
CA PRO A 35 -28.18 11.87 4.55
C PRO A 35 -28.69 12.96 5.51
N THR A 36 -28.07 13.09 6.71
CA THR A 36 -28.41 14.13 7.68
C THR A 36 -27.97 15.51 7.17
N ILE A 37 -26.79 15.62 6.54
CA ILE A 37 -26.30 16.87 5.95
C ILE A 37 -27.12 17.29 4.71
N TYR A 38 -27.55 16.35 3.89
CA TYR A 38 -28.39 16.61 2.71
C TYR A 38 -29.77 17.13 3.12
N ALA A 39 -30.44 16.48 4.07
CA ALA A 39 -31.69 16.98 4.65
C ALA A 39 -31.52 18.39 5.27
N LEU A 40 -30.39 18.67 5.95
CA LEU A 40 -30.07 20.02 6.44
C LEU A 40 -29.91 21.05 5.30
N ARG A 41 -29.31 20.67 4.17
CA ARG A 41 -29.14 21.54 2.98
C ARG A 41 -30.47 21.82 2.29
N GLU A 42 -31.28 20.79 2.06
CA GLU A 42 -32.60 20.89 1.43
C GLU A 42 -33.55 21.77 2.25
N ALA A 43 -33.59 21.54 3.57
CA ALA A 43 -34.34 22.39 4.50
C ALA A 43 -33.84 23.84 4.48
N LEU A 44 -32.51 24.07 4.45
CA LEU A 44 -31.94 25.41 4.32
C LEU A 44 -32.34 26.08 3.01
N GLN A 45 -32.31 25.37 1.89
CA GLN A 45 -32.73 25.89 0.59
C GLN A 45 -34.22 26.25 0.58
N HIS A 46 -35.07 25.44 1.20
CA HIS A 46 -36.50 25.73 1.37
C HIS A 46 -36.73 27.02 2.16
N GLU A 47 -36.06 27.19 3.31
CA GLU A 47 -36.13 28.40 4.15
C GLU A 47 -35.57 29.65 3.44
N LEU A 48 -34.71 29.46 2.44
CA LEU A 48 -34.20 30.51 1.56
C LEU A 48 -35.11 30.82 0.35
N GLY A 49 -36.24 30.11 0.22
CA GLY A 49 -37.21 30.32 -0.87
C GLY A 49 -36.82 29.69 -2.21
N ILE A 50 -35.88 28.73 -2.22
CA ILE A 50 -35.53 27.97 -3.42
C ILE A 50 -36.60 26.89 -3.63
N THR A 51 -37.16 26.81 -4.84
CA THR A 51 -38.22 25.85 -5.19
C THR A 51 -37.68 24.47 -5.54
N ASP A 52 -36.57 24.45 -6.28
CA ASP A 52 -35.93 23.23 -6.79
C ASP A 52 -34.79 22.88 -5.82
N ILE A 53 -35.14 22.24 -4.71
CA ILE A 53 -34.20 21.85 -3.65
C ILE A 53 -33.48 20.53 -3.96
N GLY A 54 -32.34 20.30 -3.30
CA GLY A 54 -31.58 19.05 -3.34
C GLY A 54 -30.24 19.11 -2.60
N GLU A 55 -29.54 17.98 -2.55
CA GLU A 55 -28.34 17.69 -1.73
C GLU A 55 -27.14 18.66 -1.83
N GLY A 56 -27.09 19.56 -2.81
CA GLY A 56 -25.92 20.39 -3.12
C GLY A 56 -25.85 21.76 -2.41
N PHE A 57 -24.66 22.36 -2.33
CA PHE A 57 -24.46 23.75 -1.86
C PHE A 57 -24.00 24.66 -3.01
N GLY A 58 -24.85 24.76 -4.03
CA GLY A 58 -24.53 25.38 -5.32
C GLY A 58 -24.62 26.93 -5.34
N PRO A 59 -24.39 27.54 -6.53
CA PRO A 59 -24.48 28.99 -6.71
C PRO A 59 -25.83 29.59 -6.30
N ALA A 60 -26.94 28.88 -6.51
CA ALA A 60 -28.28 29.31 -6.09
C ALA A 60 -28.39 29.47 -4.57
N THR A 61 -27.99 28.44 -3.80
CA THR A 61 -27.94 28.46 -2.33
C THR A 61 -27.05 29.59 -1.81
N ARG A 62 -25.87 29.77 -2.42
CA ARG A 62 -24.92 30.83 -2.08
C ARG A 62 -25.49 32.23 -2.35
N SER A 63 -26.15 32.43 -3.48
CA SER A 63 -26.79 33.70 -3.84
C SER A 63 -27.97 34.05 -2.92
N ALA A 64 -28.78 33.07 -2.54
CA ALA A 64 -29.90 33.28 -1.62
C ALA A 64 -29.39 33.62 -0.20
N LEU A 65 -28.39 32.87 0.30
CA LEU A 65 -27.76 33.14 1.61
C LEU A 65 -27.14 34.54 1.71
N ALA A 66 -26.58 35.09 0.63
CA ALA A 66 -25.93 36.40 0.64
C ALA A 66 -26.87 37.53 1.13
N SER A 67 -28.18 37.39 0.93
CA SER A 67 -29.19 38.34 1.39
C SER A 67 -29.62 38.14 2.85
N VAL A 68 -29.27 37.00 3.46
CA VAL A 68 -29.76 36.58 4.79
C VAL A 68 -28.67 36.61 5.86
N VAL A 69 -27.41 36.27 5.53
CA VAL A 69 -26.34 36.06 6.52
C VAL A 69 -26.08 37.25 7.45
N GLY A 70 -26.24 38.50 6.98
CA GLY A 70 -26.09 39.71 7.82
C GLY A 70 -27.13 39.86 8.95
N ASN A 71 -28.20 39.06 8.92
CA ASN A 71 -29.23 38.98 9.95
C ASN A 71 -28.99 37.84 10.94
N LEU A 72 -28.16 36.84 10.62
CA LEU A 72 -27.91 35.65 11.44
C LEU A 72 -26.92 35.98 12.58
N LYS A 73 -27.46 36.49 13.69
CA LYS A 73 -26.72 36.95 14.87
C LYS A 73 -27.63 36.93 16.11
N PRO A 74 -27.10 37.09 17.35
CA PRO A 74 -27.90 37.09 18.57
C PRO A 74 -29.15 37.97 18.48
N GLY A 75 -30.32 37.36 18.70
CA GLY A 75 -31.63 37.99 18.58
C GLY A 75 -32.37 37.75 17.26
N TYR A 76 -31.79 37.02 16.30
CA TYR A 76 -32.53 36.45 15.18
C TYR A 76 -33.40 35.27 15.64
N THR A 77 -34.61 35.16 15.09
CA THR A 77 -35.52 34.04 15.32
C THR A 77 -36.03 33.48 14.00
N GLY A 78 -35.92 32.17 13.79
CA GLY A 78 -36.42 31.46 12.63
C GLY A 78 -35.78 30.06 12.47
N ASN A 79 -36.36 29.23 11.61
CA ASN A 79 -35.88 27.88 11.34
C ASN A 79 -34.41 27.80 10.89
N ILE A 80 -33.87 28.85 10.24
CA ILE A 80 -32.45 28.90 9.85
C ILE A 80 -31.52 28.83 11.07
N ALA A 81 -31.90 29.38 12.23
CA ALA A 81 -31.11 29.23 13.46
C ALA A 81 -31.13 27.78 13.96
N GLN A 82 -32.27 27.11 13.85
CA GLN A 82 -32.44 25.70 14.23
C GLN A 82 -31.65 24.76 13.31
N LEU A 83 -31.62 25.05 12.01
CA LEU A 83 -30.76 24.37 11.02
C LEU A 83 -29.27 24.56 11.35
N ILE A 84 -28.86 25.78 11.72
CA ILE A 84 -27.48 26.09 12.13
C ILE A 84 -27.08 25.31 13.39
N GLN A 85 -27.94 25.28 14.42
CA GLN A 85 -27.71 24.49 15.63
C GLN A 85 -27.57 23.00 15.28
N GLY A 86 -28.49 22.46 14.46
CA GLY A 86 -28.45 21.07 14.05
C GLY A 86 -27.19 20.70 13.25
N ALA A 87 -26.75 21.58 12.35
CA ALA A 87 -25.50 21.42 11.63
C ALA A 87 -24.28 21.46 12.58
N PHE A 88 -24.26 22.34 13.59
CA PHE A 88 -23.17 22.38 14.57
C PHE A 88 -23.07 21.10 15.41
N TRP A 89 -24.18 20.53 15.86
CA TRP A 89 -24.14 19.22 16.53
C TRP A 89 -23.69 18.09 15.60
N CYS A 90 -24.08 18.11 14.33
CA CYS A 90 -23.54 17.17 13.33
C CYS A 90 -22.02 17.33 13.11
N LYS A 91 -21.43 18.46 13.52
CA LYS A 91 -19.97 18.74 13.55
C LYS A 91 -19.30 18.43 14.89
N GLY A 92 -20.06 18.07 15.93
CA GLY A 92 -19.54 17.91 17.30
C GLY A 92 -19.19 19.24 17.99
N ILE A 93 -19.74 20.38 17.53
CA ILE A 93 -19.58 21.69 18.17
C ILE A 93 -20.89 22.02 18.90
N ASP A 94 -20.82 22.40 20.19
CA ASP A 94 -21.99 22.81 20.98
C ASP A 94 -22.45 24.24 20.62
N PRO A 95 -23.67 24.45 20.05
CA PRO A 95 -24.26 25.73 19.73
C PRO A 95 -25.27 26.23 20.79
N GLY A 96 -25.44 25.51 21.90
CA GLY A 96 -26.45 25.73 22.93
C GLY A 96 -27.20 24.47 23.34
N SER A 97 -27.89 24.53 24.47
CA SER A 97 -28.45 23.36 25.17
C SER A 97 -29.75 22.78 24.64
N ASN A 98 -30.39 23.39 23.64
CA ASN A 98 -31.68 22.94 23.08
C ASN A 98 -31.81 23.30 21.60
N LEU A 99 -32.46 22.44 20.81
CA LEU A 99 -32.77 22.70 19.41
C LEU A 99 -33.96 23.67 19.30
N ASN A 100 -33.74 24.89 18.86
CA ASN A 100 -34.76 25.93 18.81
C ASN A 100 -34.53 26.94 17.68
N GLN A 101 -35.51 27.83 17.48
CA GLN A 101 -35.46 28.86 16.45
C GLN A 101 -34.62 30.09 16.83
N GLU A 102 -33.93 30.13 17.98
CA GLU A 102 -33.19 31.32 18.44
C GLU A 102 -31.71 31.25 18.07
N PHE A 103 -31.22 32.23 17.32
CA PHE A 103 -29.78 32.43 17.19
C PHE A 103 -29.27 33.01 18.51
N SER A 104 -28.65 32.16 19.33
CA SER A 104 -28.23 32.52 20.69
C SER A 104 -26.79 33.04 20.74
N THR A 105 -26.34 33.52 21.91
CA THR A 105 -24.93 33.82 22.17
C THR A 105 -24.05 32.56 22.14
N ALA A 106 -24.58 31.40 22.52
CA ALA A 106 -23.89 30.11 22.38
C ALA A 106 -23.74 29.72 20.91
N THR A 107 -24.77 29.97 20.08
CA THR A 107 -24.72 29.73 18.64
C THR A 107 -23.70 30.65 17.95
N GLN A 108 -23.57 31.91 18.40
CA GLN A 108 -22.48 32.78 17.96
C GLN A 108 -21.10 32.26 18.41
N GLN A 109 -21.00 31.69 19.61
CA GLN A 109 -19.76 31.13 20.11
C GLN A 109 -19.34 29.86 19.35
N ALA A 110 -20.28 29.03 18.89
CA ALA A 110 -19.99 27.91 17.99
C ALA A 110 -19.39 28.35 16.65
N PHE A 111 -19.87 29.47 16.07
CA PHE A 111 -19.23 30.06 14.90
C PHE A 111 -17.79 30.52 15.19
N LYS A 112 -17.50 31.07 16.37
CA LYS A 112 -16.13 31.43 16.77
C LYS A 112 -15.22 30.21 16.92
N THR A 113 -15.75 29.10 17.44
CA THR A 113 -15.04 27.81 17.48
C THR A 113 -14.71 27.34 16.06
N LEU A 114 -15.71 27.25 15.18
CA LEU A 114 -15.51 26.85 13.78
C LEU A 114 -14.54 27.78 13.03
N GLN A 115 -14.62 29.10 13.24
CA GLN A 115 -13.66 30.06 12.68
C GLN A 115 -12.24 29.77 13.19
N THR A 116 -12.06 29.58 14.49
CA THR A 116 -10.75 29.27 15.09
C THR A 116 -10.17 27.98 14.50
N ASP A 117 -10.99 26.93 14.40
CA ASP A 117 -10.57 25.64 13.86
C ASP A 117 -10.29 25.68 12.36
N ALA A 118 -11.03 26.49 11.60
CA ALA A 118 -10.78 26.77 10.19
C ALA A 118 -9.59 27.73 9.93
N GLY A 119 -8.97 28.31 10.97
CA GLY A 119 -7.86 29.28 10.83
C GLY A 119 -8.29 30.73 10.57
N LEU A 120 -9.58 31.05 10.70
CA LEU A 120 -10.16 32.37 10.44
C LEU A 120 -10.19 33.25 11.70
N ASN A 121 -10.44 34.54 11.50
CA ASN A 121 -10.71 35.47 12.60
C ASN A 121 -12.00 35.07 13.36
N ALA A 122 -11.90 34.85 14.67
CA ALA A 122 -12.99 34.35 15.51
C ALA A 122 -13.94 35.46 16.01
N ASP A 123 -14.53 36.22 15.07
CA ASP A 123 -15.47 37.31 15.38
C ASP A 123 -16.92 36.85 15.60
N GLY A 124 -17.29 35.66 15.14
CA GLY A 124 -18.64 35.10 15.20
C GLY A 124 -19.61 35.71 14.17
N ILE A 125 -19.09 36.32 13.10
CA ILE A 125 -19.88 36.86 11.99
C ILE A 125 -20.17 35.73 10.99
N VAL A 126 -21.46 35.47 10.75
CA VAL A 126 -21.88 34.46 9.77
C VAL A 126 -21.62 34.97 8.35
N THR A 127 -21.00 34.14 7.52
CA THR A 127 -20.75 34.40 6.10
C THR A 127 -21.26 33.26 5.24
N VAL A 128 -21.43 33.49 3.93
CA VAL A 128 -21.86 32.44 2.99
C VAL A 128 -20.88 31.26 2.95
N ASN A 129 -19.57 31.52 3.06
CA ASN A 129 -18.57 30.45 3.08
C ASN A 129 -18.55 29.70 4.42
N LEU A 130 -18.77 30.38 5.56
CA LEU A 130 -18.96 29.69 6.85
C LEU A 130 -20.22 28.83 6.86
N MET A 131 -21.31 29.27 6.24
CA MET A 131 -22.50 28.44 6.07
C MET A 131 -22.23 27.24 5.15
N ALA A 132 -21.46 27.41 4.06
CA ALA A 132 -21.07 26.29 3.20
C ALA A 132 -20.26 25.24 3.96
N ALA A 133 -19.24 25.67 4.72
CA ALA A 133 -18.42 24.79 5.57
C ALA A 133 -19.22 24.17 6.73
N LEU A 134 -20.19 24.89 7.29
CA LEU A 134 -21.06 24.37 8.36
C LEU A 134 -22.01 23.28 7.83
N PHE A 135 -22.51 23.39 6.60
CA PHE A 135 -23.43 22.44 5.98
C PHE A 135 -22.68 21.45 5.06
N ASP A 136 -21.57 20.88 5.51
CA ASP A 136 -20.75 19.90 4.77
C ASP A 136 -20.06 18.90 5.72
N MET A 137 -19.71 17.68 5.30
CA MET A 137 -19.03 16.72 6.18
C MET A 137 -17.56 17.06 6.53
N SER A 138 -16.99 18.11 5.93
CA SER A 138 -15.66 18.64 6.23
C SER A 138 -15.33 18.72 7.74
N ALA A 139 -14.22 18.10 8.13
CA ALA A 139 -13.66 18.17 9.47
C ALA A 139 -12.71 19.37 9.62
N PHE A 140 -12.83 20.10 10.73
CA PHE A 140 -12.01 21.29 11.02
C PHE A 140 -11.01 21.07 12.16
N VAL A 141 -11.07 19.92 12.82
CA VAL A 141 -10.14 19.47 13.85
C VAL A 141 -9.23 18.37 13.31
N LEU A 142 -8.04 18.23 13.87
CA LEU A 142 -7.08 17.19 13.49
C LEU A 142 -7.70 15.79 13.65
N VAL A 143 -7.82 15.03 12.57
CA VAL A 143 -8.40 13.67 12.59
C VAL A 143 -7.35 12.62 12.97
N ALA A 144 -7.79 11.40 13.27
CA ALA A 144 -6.88 10.27 13.44
C ALA A 144 -6.10 10.00 12.14
N GLY A 145 -4.77 9.91 12.23
CA GLY A 145 -3.88 9.83 11.06
C GLY A 145 -3.55 11.19 10.41
N GLY A 146 -4.21 12.28 10.82
CA GLY A 146 -3.93 13.64 10.34
C GLY A 146 -2.61 14.21 10.86
N ASP A 147 -2.00 15.07 10.04
CA ASP A 147 -0.76 15.79 10.35
C ASP A 147 -1.06 17.24 10.79
N LYS A 148 -0.55 17.63 11.97
CA LYS A 148 -0.69 18.98 12.54
C LYS A 148 -0.11 20.09 11.65
N ASN A 149 0.93 19.82 10.87
CA ASN A 149 1.61 20.77 9.99
C ASN A 149 0.82 20.94 8.68
N VAL A 150 0.19 19.86 8.19
CA VAL A 150 -0.80 19.94 7.10
C VAL A 150 -2.04 20.69 7.56
N ARG A 151 -2.50 20.49 8.80
CA ARG A 151 -3.57 21.32 9.39
C ARG A 151 -3.18 22.79 9.46
N GLN A 152 -1.95 23.10 9.84
CA GLN A 152 -1.44 24.48 9.84
C GLN A 152 -1.43 25.09 8.43
N LEU A 153 -1.07 24.32 7.40
CA LEU A 153 -1.18 24.71 5.99
C LEU A 153 -2.63 25.01 5.61
N GLN A 154 -3.56 24.09 5.88
CA GLN A 154 -4.99 24.25 5.59
C GLN A 154 -5.57 25.51 6.26
N GLN A 155 -5.27 25.71 7.54
CA GLN A 155 -5.68 26.90 8.29
C GLN A 155 -5.12 28.20 7.71
N TRP A 156 -3.84 28.21 7.29
CA TRP A 156 -3.23 29.36 6.63
C TRP A 156 -3.88 29.64 5.26
N LEU A 157 -4.15 28.61 4.46
CA LEU A 157 -4.82 28.77 3.16
C LEU A 157 -6.24 29.31 3.32
N ASN A 158 -6.98 28.84 4.33
CA ASN A 158 -8.30 29.35 4.68
C ASN A 158 -8.24 30.82 5.14
N ALA A 159 -7.28 31.18 6.00
CA ALA A 159 -7.10 32.55 6.48
C ALA A 159 -6.92 33.57 5.35
N ASP A 160 -6.05 33.25 4.38
CA ASP A 160 -5.64 34.20 3.34
C ASP A 160 -6.51 34.13 2.07
N TYR A 161 -7.09 32.97 1.74
CA TYR A 161 -7.67 32.70 0.42
C TYR A 161 -9.11 32.20 0.42
N SER A 162 -9.74 31.95 1.58
CA SER A 162 -11.08 31.34 1.62
C SER A 162 -12.21 32.15 0.97
N GLN A 163 -12.00 33.45 0.69
CA GLN A 163 -12.90 34.24 -0.14
C GLN A 163 -13.00 33.69 -1.59
N TYR A 164 -11.94 33.09 -2.10
CA TYR A 164 -11.80 32.64 -3.49
C TYR A 164 -11.95 31.13 -3.65
N ILE A 165 -11.30 30.35 -2.77
CA ILE A 165 -11.30 28.87 -2.83
C ILE A 165 -12.34 28.23 -1.89
N GLY A 166 -13.09 29.02 -1.13
CA GLY A 166 -13.97 28.52 -0.07
C GLY A 166 -13.21 28.16 1.20
N ILE A 167 -13.91 27.65 2.20
CA ILE A 167 -13.31 27.17 3.45
C ILE A 167 -13.14 25.65 3.33
N MET A 168 -11.89 25.20 3.25
CA MET A 168 -11.50 23.79 3.10
C MET A 168 -11.37 23.10 4.47
N PRO A 169 -11.44 21.75 4.55
CA PRO A 169 -11.13 21.00 5.76
C PRO A 169 -9.82 21.43 6.44
N CYS A 170 -9.79 21.32 7.77
CA CYS A 170 -8.60 21.50 8.60
C CYS A 170 -8.35 20.21 9.40
N ASP A 171 -8.41 19.09 8.69
CA ASP A 171 -8.31 17.72 9.19
C ASP A 171 -6.87 17.23 9.37
N GLY A 172 -5.90 17.88 8.71
CA GLY A 172 -4.51 17.44 8.65
C GLY A 172 -4.21 16.40 7.56
N ILE A 173 -5.14 16.13 6.63
CA ILE A 173 -4.94 15.22 5.51
C ILE A 173 -4.60 16.04 4.25
N TYR A 174 -3.46 15.72 3.62
CA TYR A 174 -3.12 16.32 2.33
C TYR A 174 -3.96 15.65 1.25
N GLN A 175 -4.71 16.48 0.52
CA GLN A 175 -5.75 16.05 -0.41
C GLN A 175 -5.91 17.10 -1.50
N ARG A 176 -6.78 16.80 -2.48
CA ARG A 176 -7.02 17.63 -3.67
C ARG A 176 -7.16 19.12 -3.36
N ASP A 177 -8.07 19.47 -2.46
CA ASP A 177 -8.40 20.87 -2.15
C ASP A 177 -7.20 21.60 -1.53
N THR A 178 -6.48 20.95 -0.61
CA THR A 178 -5.23 21.49 -0.04
C THR A 178 -4.18 21.76 -1.13
N ASN A 179 -4.06 20.90 -2.15
CA ASN A 179 -3.14 21.15 -3.28
C ASN A 179 -3.62 22.30 -4.18
N VAL A 180 -4.91 22.34 -4.53
CA VAL A 180 -5.51 23.43 -5.30
C VAL A 180 -5.32 24.78 -4.59
N GLY A 181 -5.51 24.81 -3.27
CA GLY A 181 -5.24 25.97 -2.43
C GLY A 181 -3.76 26.39 -2.41
N LEU A 182 -2.83 25.42 -2.37
CA LEU A 182 -1.39 25.71 -2.44
C LEU A 182 -0.97 26.25 -3.82
N ILE A 183 -1.53 25.72 -4.92
CA ILE A 183 -1.32 26.26 -6.27
C ILE A 183 -1.94 27.66 -6.38
N TYR A 184 -3.11 27.90 -5.79
CA TYR A 184 -3.70 29.25 -5.75
C TYR A 184 -2.77 30.22 -5.00
N ALA A 185 -2.28 29.85 -3.83
CA ALA A 185 -1.31 30.64 -3.07
C ALA A 185 -0.04 30.93 -3.89
N LEU A 186 0.46 29.96 -4.66
CA LEU A 186 1.58 30.13 -5.59
C LEU A 186 1.25 31.15 -6.69
N GLN A 187 0.09 31.06 -7.34
CA GLN A 187 -0.35 32.04 -8.33
C GLN A 187 -0.39 33.46 -7.74
N ARG A 188 -0.94 33.62 -6.53
CA ARG A 188 -0.98 34.91 -5.81
C ARG A 188 0.43 35.42 -5.49
N ALA A 189 1.33 34.55 -5.03
CA ALA A 189 2.72 34.89 -4.72
C ALA A 189 3.55 35.24 -5.98
N LEU A 190 3.19 34.70 -7.14
CA LEU A 190 3.73 35.05 -8.46
C LEU A 190 3.15 36.37 -9.04
N GLY A 191 2.22 37.02 -8.34
CA GLY A 191 1.60 38.28 -8.77
C GLY A 191 0.44 38.12 -9.76
N ILE A 192 -0.03 36.90 -10.04
CA ILE A 192 -1.23 36.66 -10.86
C ILE A 192 -2.46 37.19 -10.11
N SER A 193 -3.31 37.97 -10.77
CA SER A 193 -4.48 38.63 -10.16
C SER A 193 -5.57 37.63 -9.74
N ALA A 194 -6.46 38.03 -8.81
CA ALA A 194 -7.39 37.09 -8.16
C ALA A 194 -8.59 36.68 -9.03
N ASP A 195 -8.81 37.42 -10.12
CA ASP A 195 -9.72 37.10 -11.22
C ASP A 195 -9.13 36.12 -12.25
N VAL A 196 -7.81 35.85 -12.18
CA VAL A 196 -7.08 34.92 -13.07
C VAL A 196 -6.57 33.70 -12.32
N ALA A 197 -6.18 33.85 -11.05
CA ALA A 197 -5.81 32.75 -10.17
C ALA A 197 -7.01 31.82 -9.93
N ASN A 198 -6.77 30.51 -9.98
CA ASN A 198 -7.81 29.48 -9.99
C ASN A 198 -7.37 28.14 -9.36
N GLY A 199 -6.15 28.05 -8.83
CA GLY A 199 -5.61 26.82 -8.24
C GLY A 199 -5.24 25.73 -9.25
N ASN A 200 -5.29 26.01 -10.56
CA ASN A 200 -4.82 25.11 -11.61
C ASN A 200 -3.48 25.59 -12.19
N PHE A 201 -2.56 24.67 -12.45
CA PHE A 201 -1.22 24.98 -12.98
C PHE A 201 -1.22 25.15 -14.51
N GLY A 202 -1.89 26.20 -14.99
CA GLY A 202 -1.96 26.53 -16.42
C GLY A 202 -0.85 27.46 -16.93
N ASP A 203 -0.98 27.90 -18.18
CA ASP A 203 0.02 28.71 -18.91
C ASP A 203 0.43 30.01 -18.20
N ALA A 204 -0.52 30.69 -17.53
CA ALA A 204 -0.22 31.89 -16.75
C ALA A 204 0.74 31.57 -15.58
N THR A 205 0.51 30.46 -14.88
CA THR A 205 1.39 29.96 -13.81
C THR A 205 2.75 29.54 -14.38
N ASN A 206 2.77 28.82 -15.50
CA ASN A 206 4.00 28.43 -16.20
C ASN A 206 4.84 29.66 -16.60
N ALA A 207 4.23 30.67 -17.21
CA ALA A 207 4.91 31.88 -17.67
C ALA A 207 5.47 32.70 -16.51
N ALA A 208 4.70 32.88 -15.43
CA ALA A 208 5.13 33.64 -14.26
C ALA A 208 6.25 32.93 -13.48
N LEU A 209 6.18 31.59 -13.33
CA LEU A 209 7.16 30.83 -12.57
C LEU A 209 8.54 30.77 -13.24
N LYS A 210 8.63 30.85 -14.57
CA LYS A 210 9.91 30.79 -15.32
C LYS A 210 10.95 31.83 -14.92
N ALA A 211 10.54 32.93 -14.29
CA ALA A 211 11.45 33.98 -13.79
C ALA A 211 11.90 33.78 -12.33
N VAL A 212 11.40 32.75 -11.63
CA VAL A 212 11.68 32.53 -10.20
C VAL A 212 12.94 31.69 -9.99
N SER A 213 13.80 32.17 -9.09
CA SER A 213 14.96 31.47 -8.57
C SER A 213 15.19 31.90 -7.12
N LEU A 214 14.91 31.01 -6.16
CA LEU A 214 15.09 31.28 -4.72
C LEU A 214 16.31 30.52 -4.20
N SER A 215 17.14 31.20 -3.42
CA SER A 215 18.35 30.65 -2.79
C SER A 215 18.44 31.05 -1.32
N VAL A 216 19.45 30.55 -0.60
CA VAL A 216 19.74 30.96 0.78
C VAL A 216 19.77 32.49 0.90
N GLY A 217 19.03 33.02 1.89
CA GLY A 217 18.85 34.45 2.12
C GLY A 217 17.65 35.07 1.40
N ALA A 218 16.96 34.34 0.51
CA ALA A 218 15.67 34.77 -0.04
C ALA A 218 14.60 34.83 1.06
N THR A 219 13.62 35.73 0.88
CA THR A 219 12.48 35.88 1.79
C THR A 219 11.16 36.02 1.04
N GLY A 220 10.05 35.84 1.76
CA GLY A 220 8.69 36.12 1.29
C GLY A 220 7.85 34.88 1.04
N LEU A 221 6.62 35.10 0.59
CA LEU A 221 5.57 34.08 0.47
C LEU A 221 5.95 32.85 -0.38
N LEU A 222 6.72 33.05 -1.47
CA LEU A 222 7.21 31.94 -2.30
C LEU A 222 8.11 30.97 -1.52
N VAL A 223 8.87 31.45 -0.53
CA VAL A 223 9.72 30.60 0.33
C VAL A 223 8.86 29.73 1.24
N LYS A 224 7.81 30.28 1.84
CA LYS A 224 6.84 29.54 2.66
C LYS A 224 6.14 28.46 1.85
N ILE A 225 5.76 28.77 0.61
CA ILE A 225 5.16 27.82 -0.33
C ILE A 225 6.14 26.68 -0.69
N VAL A 226 7.41 27.00 -0.98
CA VAL A 226 8.44 25.98 -1.22
C VAL A 226 8.67 25.09 0.00
N LYS A 227 8.72 25.65 1.21
CA LYS A 227 8.85 24.89 2.46
C LYS A 227 7.68 23.92 2.67
N TYR A 228 6.44 24.36 2.45
CA TYR A 228 5.27 23.46 2.49
C TYR A 228 5.33 22.42 1.37
N GLY A 229 5.65 22.79 0.13
CA GLY A 229 5.80 21.83 -0.97
C GLY A 229 6.82 20.73 -0.66
N LEU A 230 7.99 21.10 -0.10
CA LEU A 230 9.01 20.15 0.33
C LEU A 230 8.51 19.25 1.47
N TYR A 231 7.77 19.79 2.43
CA TYR A 231 7.18 19.02 3.54
C TYR A 231 6.17 17.98 3.04
N LEU A 232 5.26 18.38 2.15
CA LEU A 232 4.24 17.51 1.55
C LEU A 232 4.83 16.39 0.69
N ASN A 233 6.05 16.58 0.18
CA ASN A 233 6.83 15.55 -0.52
C ASN A 233 7.86 14.85 0.40
N SER A 234 7.73 14.97 1.73
CA SER A 234 8.58 14.33 2.75
C SER A 234 10.08 14.71 2.72
N MET A 235 10.42 15.89 2.19
CA MET A 235 11.81 16.35 2.03
C MET A 235 12.25 17.36 3.11
N TYR A 236 11.33 17.94 3.87
CA TYR A 236 11.59 19.01 4.85
C TYR A 236 10.79 18.80 6.14
N ASP A 237 11.35 19.20 7.27
CA ASP A 237 10.83 19.04 8.64
C ASP A 237 11.00 20.29 9.53
N GLY A 238 11.45 21.41 8.94
CA GLY A 238 11.73 22.67 9.65
C GLY A 238 10.53 23.61 9.80
N ASP A 239 10.79 24.91 9.93
CA ASP A 239 9.75 25.93 10.14
C ASP A 239 9.06 26.35 8.83
N PHE A 240 7.79 26.77 8.91
CA PHE A 240 7.03 27.28 7.75
C PHE A 240 7.00 28.82 7.65
N GLY A 241 8.01 29.49 8.21
CA GLY A 241 8.24 30.92 8.04
C GLY A 241 8.85 31.26 6.68
N GLU A 242 8.87 32.55 6.35
CA GLU A 242 9.21 33.04 5.01
C GLU A 242 10.72 33.19 4.74
N ASN A 243 11.61 32.63 5.57
CA ASN A 243 13.07 32.76 5.42
C ASN A 243 13.70 31.51 4.78
N PHE A 244 14.51 31.68 3.74
CA PHE A 244 15.17 30.58 3.03
C PHE A 244 16.55 30.31 3.66
N GLY A 245 16.65 29.26 4.47
CA GLY A 245 17.89 28.82 5.10
C GLY A 245 18.65 27.74 4.34
N SER A 246 19.77 27.30 4.90
CA SER A 246 20.59 26.18 4.38
C SER A 246 19.92 24.82 4.52
N ASP A 247 19.00 24.69 5.47
CA ASP A 247 18.06 23.58 5.65
C ASP A 247 17.19 23.40 4.40
N VAL A 248 16.54 24.49 3.94
CA VAL A 248 15.72 24.49 2.71
C VAL A 248 16.56 24.11 1.49
N ALA A 249 17.75 24.69 1.35
CA ALA A 249 18.69 24.33 0.28
C ALA A 249 19.06 22.84 0.29
N THR A 250 19.29 22.27 1.47
CA THR A 250 19.61 20.84 1.64
C THR A 250 18.42 19.95 1.25
N SER A 251 17.20 20.34 1.62
CA SER A 251 15.98 19.63 1.24
C SER A 251 15.70 19.67 -0.26
N ILE A 252 16.06 20.76 -0.94
CA ILE A 252 15.96 20.85 -2.40
C ILE A 252 16.95 19.91 -3.09
N ILE A 253 18.19 19.82 -2.60
CA ILE A 253 19.19 18.86 -3.10
C ILE A 253 18.69 17.42 -2.93
N LYS A 254 18.11 17.08 -1.78
CA LYS A 254 17.45 15.78 -1.56
C LYS A 254 16.34 15.53 -2.59
N PHE A 255 15.44 16.50 -2.78
CA PHE A 255 14.33 16.38 -3.72
C PHE A 255 14.79 16.19 -5.17
N ARG A 256 15.78 16.96 -5.64
CA ARG A 256 16.35 16.79 -6.99
C ARG A 256 16.96 15.40 -7.19
N LYS A 257 17.76 14.92 -6.24
CA LYS A 257 18.40 13.59 -6.30
C LYS A 257 17.39 12.43 -6.24
N PHE A 258 16.31 12.65 -5.51
CA PHE A 258 15.19 11.71 -5.44
C PHE A 258 14.38 11.68 -6.75
N MET A 259 14.04 12.83 -7.34
CA MET A 259 13.28 12.95 -8.60
C MET A 259 14.13 12.84 -9.89
N LYS A 260 15.46 12.67 -9.77
CA LYS A 260 16.43 12.71 -10.90
C LYS A 260 16.40 13.99 -11.73
N TYR A 261 16.13 15.12 -11.09
CA TYR A 261 16.13 16.41 -11.78
C TYR A 261 17.54 16.91 -12.10
N PRO A 262 17.72 17.67 -13.21
CA PRO A 262 18.97 18.35 -13.53
C PRO A 262 19.49 19.23 -12.39
N ASN A 263 20.80 19.50 -12.42
CA ASN A 263 21.52 20.26 -11.40
C ASN A 263 21.34 19.68 -9.99
N GLU A 264 21.56 18.37 -9.82
CA GLU A 264 21.18 17.62 -8.61
C GLU A 264 21.78 18.13 -7.29
N ASP A 265 22.94 18.79 -7.32
CA ASP A 265 23.59 19.43 -6.16
C ASP A 265 23.17 20.90 -5.93
N SER A 266 22.22 21.42 -6.72
CA SER A 266 21.73 22.80 -6.59
C SER A 266 20.64 22.92 -5.53
N GLY A 267 20.95 23.63 -4.45
CA GLY A 267 19.99 24.04 -3.41
C GLY A 267 19.09 25.23 -3.77
N VAL A 268 18.95 25.55 -5.06
CA VAL A 268 18.09 26.63 -5.57
C VAL A 268 16.70 26.08 -5.90
N ALA A 269 15.64 26.74 -5.45
CA ALA A 269 14.28 26.48 -5.91
C ALA A 269 14.01 27.31 -7.17
N ASP A 270 14.05 26.65 -8.32
CA ASP A 270 13.75 27.17 -9.64
C ASP A 270 12.39 26.66 -10.15
N TYR A 271 12.07 26.93 -11.41
CA TYR A 271 10.87 26.42 -12.08
C TYR A 271 10.71 24.90 -11.93
N THR A 272 11.77 24.13 -12.15
CA THR A 272 11.75 22.66 -12.11
C THR A 272 11.40 22.14 -10.73
N VAL A 273 12.04 22.67 -9.69
CA VAL A 273 11.75 22.31 -8.30
C VAL A 273 10.33 22.76 -7.93
N ILE A 274 9.98 24.03 -8.11
CA ILE A 274 8.72 24.58 -7.61
C ILE A 274 7.52 23.91 -8.29
N LYS A 275 7.57 23.67 -9.61
CA LYS A 275 6.50 22.96 -10.32
C LYS A 275 6.40 21.49 -9.87
N GLY A 276 7.54 20.81 -9.71
CA GLY A 276 7.59 19.42 -9.23
C GLY A 276 7.07 19.20 -7.81
N LEU A 277 7.03 20.23 -6.96
CA LEU A 277 6.49 20.14 -5.60
C LEU A 277 4.95 20.21 -5.54
N VAL A 278 4.29 20.78 -6.55
CA VAL A 278 2.84 21.08 -6.53
C VAL A 278 2.04 20.45 -7.69
N THR A 279 2.71 19.85 -8.67
CA THR A 279 2.10 19.09 -9.76
C THR A 279 2.77 17.73 -9.91
N SER A 280 2.01 16.69 -10.24
CA SER A 280 2.53 15.32 -10.35
C SER A 280 3.56 15.16 -11.47
N ASN A 281 3.26 15.68 -12.66
CA ASN A 281 4.16 15.67 -13.82
C ASN A 281 5.33 16.65 -13.70
N GLY A 282 5.25 17.64 -12.81
CA GLY A 282 6.32 18.59 -12.56
C GLY A 282 6.76 19.33 -13.83
N ASP A 283 8.06 19.49 -14.00
CA ASP A 283 8.61 20.10 -15.22
C ASP A 283 8.53 19.16 -16.42
N THR A 284 7.58 19.42 -17.32
CA THR A 284 7.38 18.66 -18.55
C THR A 284 8.41 18.98 -19.66
N GLY A 285 9.35 19.89 -19.40
CA GLY A 285 10.51 20.14 -20.25
C GLY A 285 11.83 19.58 -19.69
N ARG A 286 11.77 18.76 -18.63
CA ARG A 286 12.95 18.10 -18.05
C ARG A 286 13.49 17.01 -18.98
N ASP A 287 14.80 16.86 -18.97
CA ASP A 287 15.49 15.78 -19.69
C ASP A 287 15.26 14.43 -19.00
N SER A 288 15.24 13.34 -19.78
CA SER A 288 15.12 11.97 -19.25
C SER A 288 15.62 10.91 -20.25
N ILE A 289 15.78 9.68 -19.77
CA ILE A 289 16.44 8.59 -20.52
C ILE A 289 15.51 7.41 -20.88
N ALA A 290 14.22 7.52 -20.57
CA ALA A 290 13.21 6.51 -20.78
C ALA A 290 11.96 7.10 -21.48
N LEU A 291 11.21 6.25 -22.16
CA LEU A 291 9.89 6.53 -22.72
C LEU A 291 9.09 5.23 -22.74
N ASP A 292 7.78 5.28 -22.86
CA ASP A 292 6.95 4.15 -23.29
C ASP A 292 6.14 4.49 -24.56
N THR A 293 5.68 3.45 -25.25
CA THR A 293 4.77 3.60 -26.39
C THR A 293 4.05 2.29 -26.69
N ALA A 294 2.81 2.40 -27.17
CA ALA A 294 2.06 1.27 -27.69
C ALA A 294 2.53 0.81 -29.09
N THR A 295 3.35 1.60 -29.79
CA THR A 295 3.77 1.28 -31.17
C THR A 295 4.84 0.18 -31.21
N GLN A 296 4.65 -0.85 -32.05
CA GLN A 296 5.69 -1.83 -32.35
C GLN A 296 6.86 -1.20 -33.12
N LEU A 297 8.07 -1.34 -32.61
CA LEU A 297 9.24 -0.60 -33.07
C LEU A 297 10.01 -1.29 -34.21
N THR A 298 10.40 -0.51 -35.21
CA THR A 298 11.39 -0.91 -36.22
C THR A 298 12.80 -0.45 -35.83
N ALA A 299 13.81 -0.93 -36.55
CA ALA A 299 15.20 -0.50 -36.34
C ALA A 299 15.40 1.01 -36.58
N SER A 300 14.58 1.65 -37.43
CA SER A 300 14.64 3.10 -37.63
C SER A 300 14.14 3.85 -36.40
N ASP A 301 13.08 3.36 -35.78
CA ASP A 301 12.44 4.01 -34.62
C ASP A 301 13.33 3.89 -33.39
N VAL A 302 13.93 2.71 -33.18
CA VAL A 302 14.96 2.49 -32.17
C VAL A 302 16.15 3.44 -32.38
N GLN A 303 16.64 3.61 -33.61
CA GLN A 303 17.71 4.57 -33.90
C GLN A 303 17.28 6.02 -33.62
N HIS A 304 16.06 6.41 -34.00
CA HIS A 304 15.53 7.74 -33.72
C HIS A 304 15.45 8.03 -32.21
N PHE A 305 14.97 7.08 -31.40
CA PHE A 305 14.92 7.22 -29.95
C PHE A 305 16.33 7.33 -29.35
N ARG A 306 17.31 6.56 -29.86
CA ARG A 306 18.73 6.68 -29.47
C ARG A 306 19.30 8.06 -29.79
N ASP A 307 19.01 8.60 -30.98
CA ASP A 307 19.48 9.91 -31.42
C ASP A 307 18.84 11.07 -30.63
N TYR A 308 17.63 10.85 -30.09
CA TYR A 308 16.96 11.75 -29.14
C TYR A 308 17.52 11.67 -27.70
N GLY A 309 18.35 10.68 -27.38
CA GLY A 309 18.98 10.51 -26.06
C GLY A 309 18.41 9.38 -25.20
N PHE A 310 17.38 8.67 -25.65
CA PHE A 310 16.76 7.58 -24.90
C PHE A 310 17.65 6.34 -24.81
N SER A 311 17.50 5.61 -23.70
CA SER A 311 18.28 4.40 -23.40
C SER A 311 17.44 3.21 -22.93
N ILE A 312 16.19 3.46 -22.52
CA ILE A 312 15.23 2.45 -22.05
C ILE A 312 13.88 2.75 -22.72
N VAL A 313 13.12 1.71 -23.13
CA VAL A 313 11.75 1.86 -23.64
C VAL A 313 10.75 0.92 -22.94
N GLY A 314 9.64 1.45 -22.44
CA GLY A 314 8.49 0.69 -21.94
C GLY A 314 7.72 0.08 -23.10
N ARG A 315 7.47 -1.23 -23.06
CA ARG A 315 6.76 -1.95 -24.13
C ARG A 315 5.82 -3.02 -23.58
N TYR A 316 4.64 -3.12 -24.17
CA TYR A 316 3.59 -4.02 -23.73
C TYR A 316 3.91 -5.49 -24.05
N LEU A 317 3.66 -6.41 -23.13
CA LEU A 317 3.80 -7.86 -23.36
C LEU A 317 2.72 -8.42 -24.31
N THR A 318 1.52 -7.84 -24.26
CA THR A 318 0.30 -8.38 -24.87
C THR A 318 -0.58 -7.28 -25.46
N GLY A 319 -1.70 -7.69 -26.07
CA GLY A 319 -2.79 -6.79 -26.43
C GLY A 319 -2.66 -6.01 -27.73
N THR A 320 -3.63 -5.13 -27.92
CA THR A 320 -3.77 -4.23 -29.07
C THR A 320 -4.21 -2.83 -28.60
N VAL A 321 -4.10 -1.82 -29.48
CA VAL A 321 -4.45 -0.43 -29.19
C VAL A 321 -5.35 0.18 -30.27
N GLY A 322 -6.24 1.07 -29.84
CA GLY A 322 -7.17 1.81 -30.70
C GLY A 322 -8.33 0.97 -31.27
N ALA A 323 -9.30 1.63 -31.89
CA ALA A 323 -10.50 1.00 -32.44
C ALA A 323 -10.22 -0.01 -33.59
N ASP A 324 -9.05 0.11 -34.24
CA ASP A 324 -8.60 -0.79 -35.29
C ASP A 324 -7.85 -2.02 -34.76
N PHE A 325 -7.70 -2.18 -33.44
CA PHE A 325 -6.97 -3.27 -32.78
C PHE A 325 -5.53 -3.45 -33.32
N LYS A 326 -4.77 -2.34 -33.40
CA LYS A 326 -3.36 -2.38 -33.84
C LYS A 326 -2.53 -3.17 -32.81
N PRO A 327 -1.66 -4.11 -33.21
CA PRO A 327 -0.79 -4.83 -32.26
C PRO A 327 0.07 -3.87 -31.44
N LYS A 328 -0.01 -3.96 -30.10
CA LYS A 328 0.89 -3.23 -29.18
C LYS A 328 1.93 -4.14 -28.51
N ASN A 329 1.67 -5.45 -28.52
CA ASN A 329 2.49 -6.47 -27.89
C ASN A 329 3.92 -6.54 -28.45
N LEU A 330 4.89 -6.87 -27.61
CA LEU A 330 6.26 -7.22 -28.00
C LEU A 330 6.27 -8.48 -28.87
N THR A 331 7.26 -8.56 -29.74
CA THR A 331 7.61 -9.77 -30.49
C THR A 331 9.07 -10.12 -30.30
N SER A 332 9.45 -11.40 -30.45
CA SER A 332 10.84 -11.83 -30.39
C SER A 332 11.73 -11.20 -31.48
N THR A 333 11.15 -10.55 -32.49
CA THR A 333 11.88 -9.74 -33.49
C THR A 333 12.07 -8.31 -33.02
N GLU A 334 11.04 -7.69 -32.46
CA GLU A 334 11.12 -6.36 -31.86
C GLU A 334 12.08 -6.32 -30.67
N VAL A 335 12.03 -7.31 -29.77
CA VAL A 335 12.96 -7.46 -28.65
C VAL A 335 14.42 -7.44 -29.12
N ARG A 336 14.76 -8.21 -30.17
CA ARG A 336 16.10 -8.17 -30.77
C ARG A 336 16.40 -6.81 -31.40
N THR A 337 15.44 -6.20 -32.08
CA THR A 337 15.58 -4.88 -32.71
C THR A 337 15.92 -3.77 -31.70
N ILE A 338 15.26 -3.78 -30.54
CA ILE A 338 15.52 -2.86 -29.42
C ILE A 338 16.94 -3.08 -28.86
N LEU A 339 17.28 -4.33 -28.53
CA LEU A 339 18.56 -4.68 -27.90
C LEU A 339 19.76 -4.47 -28.85
N ASP A 340 19.66 -4.91 -30.11
CA ASP A 340 20.70 -4.74 -31.13
C ASP A 340 20.92 -3.25 -31.49
N GLY A 341 19.85 -2.43 -31.39
CA GLY A 341 19.93 -0.97 -31.51
C GLY A 341 20.45 -0.25 -30.26
N GLY A 342 20.80 -0.98 -29.19
CA GLY A 342 21.41 -0.42 -27.98
C GLY A 342 20.44 0.26 -27.01
N LEU A 343 19.13 0.04 -27.16
CA LEU A 343 18.13 0.32 -26.13
C LEU A 343 17.96 -0.89 -25.20
N LYS A 344 17.56 -0.61 -23.96
CA LYS A 344 16.95 -1.60 -23.06
C LYS A 344 15.43 -1.45 -23.09
N PHE A 345 14.69 -2.36 -22.47
CA PHE A 345 13.24 -2.19 -22.32
C PHE A 345 12.70 -2.67 -20.96
N PHE A 346 11.54 -2.16 -20.54
CA PHE A 346 10.79 -2.71 -19.41
C PHE A 346 9.41 -3.21 -19.89
N PRO A 347 8.95 -4.39 -19.44
CA PRO A 347 7.68 -4.96 -19.89
C PRO A 347 6.48 -4.41 -19.11
N ILE A 348 5.47 -3.96 -19.85
CA ILE A 348 4.18 -3.49 -19.33
C ILE A 348 3.11 -4.57 -19.60
N TYR A 349 2.17 -4.80 -18.68
CA TYR A 349 1.01 -5.66 -18.88
C TYR A 349 -0.29 -4.84 -18.79
N GLU A 350 -1.07 -4.87 -19.87
CA GLU A 350 -2.33 -4.13 -20.00
C GLU A 350 -3.20 -4.72 -21.14
N ASP A 351 -3.99 -5.76 -20.84
CA ASP A 351 -5.06 -6.25 -21.74
C ASP A 351 -6.46 -5.69 -21.35
N GLY A 352 -6.48 -4.68 -20.48
CA GLY A 352 -7.66 -4.09 -19.88
C GLY A 352 -7.23 -2.93 -18.97
N GLY A 353 -7.73 -2.87 -17.73
CA GLY A 353 -7.20 -1.93 -16.74
C GLY A 353 -7.66 -0.47 -16.83
N TYR A 354 -8.53 -0.12 -17.79
CA TYR A 354 -9.09 1.23 -17.98
C TYR A 354 -10.53 1.41 -17.43
N VAL A 355 -11.02 0.46 -16.63
CA VAL A 355 -12.31 0.54 -15.91
C VAL A 355 -12.22 -0.13 -14.54
N GLU A 356 -12.88 0.46 -13.52
CA GLU A 356 -12.83 -0.02 -12.13
C GLU A 356 -13.23 -1.50 -11.98
N SER A 357 -14.27 -1.94 -12.69
CA SER A 357 -14.80 -3.31 -12.63
C SER A 357 -13.85 -4.39 -13.18
N TYR A 358 -12.74 -3.99 -13.80
CA TYR A 358 -11.67 -4.90 -14.20
C TYR A 358 -10.89 -5.44 -12.98
N PHE A 359 -10.72 -4.62 -11.95
CA PHE A 359 -9.82 -4.89 -10.83
C PHE A 359 -10.46 -5.83 -9.80
N THR A 360 -10.31 -7.12 -10.06
CA THR A 360 -10.73 -8.21 -9.18
C THR A 360 -9.59 -9.19 -8.95
N ALA A 361 -9.59 -9.91 -7.84
CA ALA A 361 -8.58 -10.94 -7.55
C ALA A 361 -8.54 -12.04 -8.63
N ALA A 362 -9.70 -12.43 -9.19
CA ALA A 362 -9.78 -13.42 -10.27
C ALA A 362 -9.15 -12.90 -11.58
N GLN A 363 -9.33 -11.62 -11.90
CA GLN A 363 -8.65 -11.01 -13.05
C GLN A 363 -7.14 -10.91 -12.80
N GLY A 364 -6.71 -10.53 -11.60
CA GLY A 364 -5.28 -10.46 -11.25
C GLY A 364 -4.55 -11.81 -11.36
N GLN A 365 -5.21 -12.92 -11.01
CA GLN A 365 -4.67 -14.26 -11.24
C GLN A 365 -4.44 -14.55 -12.74
N LYS A 366 -5.47 -14.29 -13.56
CA LYS A 366 -5.43 -14.51 -15.01
C LYS A 366 -4.39 -13.63 -15.70
N ASP A 367 -4.29 -12.37 -15.28
CA ASP A 367 -3.35 -11.39 -15.81
C ASP A 367 -1.90 -11.80 -15.48
N GLY A 368 -1.64 -12.20 -14.23
CA GLY A 368 -0.34 -12.73 -13.82
C GLY A 368 0.09 -13.95 -14.64
N GLN A 369 -0.81 -14.91 -14.86
CA GLN A 369 -0.54 -16.10 -15.69
C GLN A 369 -0.27 -15.74 -17.15
N THR A 370 -1.03 -14.78 -17.69
CA THR A 370 -0.89 -14.31 -19.08
C THR A 370 0.44 -13.58 -19.27
N ALA A 371 0.80 -12.69 -18.34
CA ALA A 371 2.05 -11.95 -18.32
C ALA A 371 3.28 -12.89 -18.23
N ILE A 372 3.27 -13.87 -17.32
CA ILE A 372 4.34 -14.88 -17.21
C ILE A 372 4.48 -15.64 -18.54
N SER A 373 3.37 -16.09 -19.12
CA SER A 373 3.38 -16.85 -20.38
C SER A 373 3.99 -16.05 -21.52
N ALA A 374 3.62 -14.78 -21.65
CA ALA A 374 4.17 -13.87 -22.65
C ALA A 374 5.67 -13.62 -22.42
N ALA A 375 6.07 -13.28 -21.20
CA ALA A 375 7.46 -13.01 -20.84
C ALA A 375 8.38 -14.23 -21.06
N LEU A 376 7.93 -15.45 -20.70
CA LEU A 376 8.65 -16.69 -20.99
C LEU A 376 8.82 -16.92 -22.50
N SER A 377 7.78 -16.67 -23.29
CA SER A 377 7.81 -16.84 -24.76
C SER A 377 8.76 -15.85 -25.46
N LEU A 378 9.00 -14.69 -24.84
CA LEU A 378 9.94 -13.68 -25.30
C LEU A 378 11.39 -13.90 -24.78
N GLY A 379 11.60 -14.88 -23.90
CA GLY A 379 12.91 -15.15 -23.29
C GLY A 379 13.35 -14.08 -22.29
N LEU A 380 12.41 -13.41 -21.62
CA LEU A 380 12.77 -12.39 -20.63
C LEU A 380 13.50 -13.04 -19.45
N PRO A 381 14.63 -12.46 -18.98
CA PRO A 381 15.46 -13.07 -17.94
C PRO A 381 14.75 -13.09 -16.59
N ALA A 382 15.22 -13.96 -15.69
CA ALA A 382 14.75 -13.98 -14.31
C ALA A 382 14.99 -12.61 -13.62
N ASP A 383 14.23 -12.35 -12.56
CA ASP A 383 14.14 -11.06 -11.84
C ASP A 383 13.56 -9.88 -12.64
N THR A 384 13.19 -10.06 -13.92
CA THR A 384 12.50 -9.01 -14.70
C THR A 384 11.20 -8.58 -14.00
N VAL A 385 11.05 -7.27 -13.80
CA VAL A 385 9.84 -6.63 -13.28
C VAL A 385 8.84 -6.43 -14.42
N ILE A 386 7.60 -6.86 -14.22
CA ILE A 386 6.49 -6.63 -15.14
C ILE A 386 5.53 -5.64 -14.48
N TYR A 387 5.27 -4.51 -15.13
CA TYR A 387 4.42 -3.44 -14.62
C TYR A 387 2.96 -3.66 -15.04
N PHE A 388 2.09 -4.00 -14.08
CA PHE A 388 0.65 -4.20 -14.33
C PHE A 388 -0.09 -2.87 -14.25
N ALA A 389 -0.84 -2.53 -15.28
CA ALA A 389 -1.48 -1.22 -15.41
C ALA A 389 -2.80 -1.08 -14.62
N VAL A 390 -2.84 -0.03 -13.80
CA VAL A 390 -4.04 0.51 -13.15
C VAL A 390 -4.34 1.89 -13.76
N ASP A 391 -4.82 1.90 -15.00
CA ASP A 391 -5.09 3.11 -15.79
C ASP A 391 -6.47 3.71 -15.50
N VAL A 392 -6.75 3.97 -14.21
CA VAL A 392 -8.01 4.53 -13.71
C VAL A 392 -7.74 5.50 -12.56
N ASP A 393 -8.48 6.61 -12.54
CA ASP A 393 -8.50 7.58 -11.43
C ASP A 393 -9.29 7.06 -10.22
N PHE A 394 -8.75 6.06 -9.53
CA PHE A 394 -9.32 5.55 -8.29
C PHE A 394 -9.26 6.56 -7.15
N GLN A 395 -10.37 6.74 -6.45
CA GLN A 395 -10.46 7.52 -5.21
C GLN A 395 -9.95 6.70 -4.02
N GLU A 396 -9.46 7.39 -2.97
CA GLU A 396 -8.86 6.77 -1.78
C GLU A 396 -9.74 5.67 -1.15
N GLY A 397 -11.06 5.86 -1.12
CA GLY A 397 -11.99 4.90 -0.51
C GLY A 397 -12.17 3.60 -1.29
N ASP A 398 -11.85 3.57 -2.58
CA ASP A 398 -12.15 2.44 -3.48
C ASP A 398 -10.93 1.52 -3.69
N ILE A 399 -9.71 2.03 -3.51
CA ILE A 399 -8.44 1.32 -3.77
C ILE A 399 -8.33 0.01 -2.97
N ASP A 400 -8.55 0.07 -1.66
CA ASP A 400 -8.45 -1.09 -0.75
C ASP A 400 -9.48 -2.19 -1.08
N GLY A 401 -10.65 -1.81 -1.60
CA GLY A 401 -11.73 -2.73 -1.95
C GLY A 401 -11.61 -3.39 -3.33
N THR A 402 -10.79 -2.83 -4.23
CA THR A 402 -10.77 -3.19 -5.66
C THR A 402 -9.36 -3.50 -6.16
N VAL A 403 -8.50 -2.48 -6.22
CA VAL A 403 -7.13 -2.54 -6.73
C VAL A 403 -6.25 -3.44 -5.87
N ILE A 404 -6.33 -3.33 -4.54
CA ILE A 404 -5.47 -4.11 -3.63
C ILE A 404 -5.74 -5.63 -3.72
N PRO A 405 -7.01 -6.12 -3.78
CA PRO A 405 -7.31 -7.51 -4.13
C PRO A 405 -6.73 -7.97 -5.47
N TYR A 406 -6.71 -7.12 -6.51
CA TYR A 406 -6.09 -7.41 -7.80
C TYR A 406 -4.56 -7.52 -7.68
N ILE A 407 -3.91 -6.53 -7.06
CA ILE A 407 -2.44 -6.49 -6.88
C ILE A 407 -1.95 -7.70 -6.09
N ASN A 408 -2.60 -8.04 -4.98
CA ASN A 408 -2.25 -9.23 -4.18
C ASN A 408 -2.36 -10.52 -4.99
N ALA A 409 -3.36 -10.65 -5.85
CA ALA A 409 -3.53 -11.80 -6.73
C ALA A 409 -2.42 -11.90 -7.80
N VAL A 410 -2.03 -10.76 -8.40
CA VAL A 410 -0.88 -10.67 -9.31
C VAL A 410 0.42 -11.06 -8.58
N GLN A 411 0.69 -10.50 -7.40
CA GLN A 411 1.88 -10.81 -6.59
C GLN A 411 1.96 -12.31 -6.27
N ASN A 412 0.85 -12.95 -5.86
CA ASN A 412 0.81 -14.39 -5.56
C ASN A 412 1.15 -15.26 -6.78
N VAL A 413 0.71 -14.88 -7.97
CA VAL A 413 1.04 -15.60 -9.21
C VAL A 413 2.50 -15.37 -9.62
N LEU A 414 2.97 -14.12 -9.58
CA LEU A 414 4.35 -13.77 -9.96
C LEU A 414 5.39 -14.34 -8.98
N ASN A 415 5.07 -14.45 -7.69
CA ASN A 415 5.95 -15.05 -6.68
C ASN A 415 6.21 -16.56 -6.87
N ARG A 416 5.36 -17.26 -7.65
CA ARG A 416 5.56 -18.65 -8.09
C ARG A 416 6.39 -18.76 -9.37
N SER A 417 6.89 -17.65 -9.90
CA SER A 417 7.56 -17.54 -11.20
C SER A 417 8.98 -16.97 -11.10
N ILE A 418 9.63 -16.83 -12.26
CA ILE A 418 10.96 -16.19 -12.36
C ILE A 418 10.91 -14.66 -12.40
N TYR A 419 9.72 -14.05 -12.37
CA TYR A 419 9.50 -12.62 -12.57
C TYR A 419 9.01 -11.91 -11.28
N LYS A 420 9.00 -10.59 -11.32
CA LYS A 420 8.51 -9.72 -10.24
C LYS A 420 7.32 -8.89 -10.70
N ALA A 421 6.40 -8.61 -9.80
CA ALA A 421 5.33 -7.65 -10.03
C ALA A 421 5.83 -6.22 -9.73
N GLY A 422 5.66 -5.33 -10.69
CA GLY A 422 5.61 -3.88 -10.50
C GLY A 422 4.20 -3.38 -10.84
N ILE A 423 3.89 -2.14 -10.50
CA ILE A 423 2.57 -1.54 -10.74
C ILE A 423 2.71 -0.24 -11.51
N TYR A 424 1.89 -0.06 -12.55
CA TYR A 424 1.61 1.24 -13.14
C TYR A 424 0.32 1.82 -12.58
N GLY A 425 0.31 3.12 -12.27
CA GLY A 425 -0.89 3.80 -11.80
C GLY A 425 -0.60 5.17 -11.18
N THR A 426 -1.63 5.81 -10.63
CA THR A 426 -1.48 7.10 -9.94
C THR A 426 -0.56 7.00 -8.72
N ARG A 427 -0.02 8.14 -8.26
CA ARG A 427 0.76 8.21 -7.01
C ARG A 427 0.05 7.52 -5.85
N ASN A 428 -1.25 7.72 -5.70
CA ASN A 428 -2.02 7.10 -4.64
C ASN A 428 -2.08 5.57 -4.76
N VAL A 429 -2.42 5.05 -5.95
CA VAL A 429 -2.40 3.60 -6.22
C VAL A 429 -1.03 3.00 -5.93
N CYS A 430 0.06 3.64 -6.37
CA CYS A 430 1.42 3.20 -6.10
C CYS A 430 1.79 3.24 -4.61
N LEU A 431 1.36 4.25 -3.85
CA LEU A 431 1.56 4.35 -2.40
C LEU A 431 0.80 3.27 -1.62
N HIS A 432 -0.35 2.81 -2.11
CA HIS A 432 -1.05 1.66 -1.53
C HIS A 432 -0.40 0.32 -1.95
N ALA A 433 0.03 0.18 -3.20
CA ALA A 433 0.79 -0.96 -3.68
C ALA A 433 2.14 -1.16 -2.93
N GLU A 434 2.81 -0.06 -2.58
CA GLU A 434 4.03 -0.09 -1.74
C GLU A 434 3.77 -0.78 -0.39
N LYS A 435 2.59 -0.57 0.21
CA LYS A 435 2.18 -1.23 1.48
C LYS A 435 1.91 -2.73 1.32
N THR A 436 1.63 -3.24 0.10
CA THR A 436 1.49 -4.68 -0.17
C THR A 436 2.82 -5.36 -0.51
N GLY A 437 3.94 -4.62 -0.46
CA GLY A 437 5.26 -5.15 -0.79
C GLY A 437 5.55 -5.17 -2.30
N ILE A 438 4.96 -4.26 -3.08
CA ILE A 438 5.47 -3.95 -4.43
C ILE A 438 6.73 -3.09 -4.28
N ASP A 439 7.84 -3.57 -4.83
CA ASP A 439 9.15 -2.89 -4.77
C ASP A 439 9.39 -1.89 -5.93
N TYR A 440 8.51 -1.86 -6.93
CA TYR A 440 8.71 -1.11 -8.19
C TYR A 440 7.40 -0.46 -8.67
N SER A 441 7.36 0.87 -8.69
CA SER A 441 6.25 1.64 -9.26
C SER A 441 6.64 2.33 -10.57
N PHE A 442 5.75 2.26 -11.57
CA PHE A 442 5.76 3.08 -12.78
C PHE A 442 4.65 4.13 -12.63
N VAL A 443 5.00 5.37 -12.33
CA VAL A 443 4.02 6.35 -11.84
C VAL A 443 3.39 7.13 -12.98
N ALA A 444 2.06 7.08 -13.10
CA ALA A 444 1.23 7.77 -14.08
C ALA A 444 1.09 9.29 -13.78
N ASN A 445 2.21 9.98 -13.58
CA ASN A 445 2.24 11.38 -13.16
C ASN A 445 1.71 12.35 -14.22
N MET A 446 1.76 11.98 -15.50
CA MET A 446 1.24 12.74 -16.63
C MET A 446 -0.25 13.05 -16.48
N SER A 447 -1.03 12.14 -15.89
CA SER A 447 -2.45 12.31 -15.56
C SER A 447 -2.66 13.25 -14.36
N TYR A 448 -2.12 14.48 -14.45
CA TYR A 448 -2.04 15.43 -13.33
C TYR A 448 -3.38 16.00 -12.87
N GLY A 449 -4.45 15.80 -13.65
CA GLY A 449 -5.82 16.15 -13.27
C GLY A 449 -6.55 15.09 -12.43
N TRP A 450 -6.03 13.86 -12.41
CA TRP A 450 -6.62 12.72 -11.69
C TRP A 450 -6.50 12.90 -10.17
N SER A 451 -7.55 12.54 -9.44
CA SER A 451 -7.63 12.59 -7.99
C SER A 451 -6.47 11.86 -7.30
N GLY A 452 -6.11 10.67 -7.78
CA GLY A 452 -4.97 9.89 -7.26
C GLY A 452 -3.59 10.53 -7.43
N ASN A 453 -3.49 11.63 -8.17
CA ASN A 453 -2.26 12.42 -8.34
C ASN A 453 -2.31 13.78 -7.62
N LEU A 454 -3.44 14.15 -6.99
CA LEU A 454 -3.69 15.44 -6.34
C LEU A 454 -3.77 15.29 -4.82
N GLY A 455 -2.67 15.59 -4.12
CA GLY A 455 -2.55 15.40 -2.66
C GLY A 455 -1.60 14.27 -2.24
N PHE A 456 -0.86 13.68 -3.19
CA PHE A 456 -0.02 12.51 -2.94
C PHE A 456 1.45 12.78 -3.29
N LYS A 457 2.36 12.34 -2.40
CA LYS A 457 3.80 12.35 -2.69
C LYS A 457 4.14 11.31 -3.75
N MET A 458 5.30 11.45 -4.38
CA MET A 458 5.89 10.36 -5.16
C MET A 458 6.20 9.16 -4.22
N PRO A 459 5.89 7.91 -4.61
CA PRO A 459 6.21 6.74 -3.78
C PRO A 459 7.72 6.49 -3.74
N ASP A 460 8.24 5.95 -2.64
CA ASP A 460 9.69 5.81 -2.46
C ASP A 460 10.26 4.65 -3.30
N ASN A 461 9.38 3.70 -3.66
CA ASN A 461 9.63 2.56 -4.54
C ASN A 461 9.60 2.88 -6.07
N TRP A 462 9.53 4.16 -6.48
CA TRP A 462 9.42 4.49 -7.90
C TRP A 462 10.63 4.03 -8.73
N ALA A 463 10.34 3.48 -9.90
CA ALA A 463 11.29 2.96 -10.89
C ALA A 463 11.23 3.78 -12.18
N PHE A 464 10.02 4.05 -12.66
CA PHE A 464 9.72 4.91 -13.80
C PHE A 464 8.65 5.95 -13.42
N ASP A 465 8.61 7.07 -14.13
CA ASP A 465 7.76 8.22 -13.86
C ASP A 465 7.33 8.84 -15.20
N GLN A 466 6.11 8.54 -15.64
CA GLN A 466 5.51 9.00 -16.89
C GLN A 466 5.02 10.44 -16.73
N PHE A 467 5.49 11.40 -17.53
CA PHE A 467 5.22 12.82 -17.25
C PHE A 467 4.78 13.69 -18.42
N VAL A 468 5.00 13.32 -19.68
CA VAL A 468 4.55 14.10 -20.85
C VAL A 468 4.48 13.27 -22.14
N GLU A 469 3.39 13.40 -22.88
CA GLU A 469 3.17 12.81 -24.21
C GLU A 469 3.66 13.77 -25.31
N TYR A 470 4.35 13.26 -26.33
CA TYR A 470 4.55 13.95 -27.61
C TYR A 470 5.02 13.01 -28.73
N PRO A 471 4.85 13.36 -30.02
CA PRO A 471 5.31 12.54 -31.12
C PRO A 471 6.80 12.69 -31.44
N ILE A 472 7.48 11.57 -31.69
CA ILE A 472 8.82 11.50 -32.30
C ILE A 472 8.71 10.82 -33.66
N TYR A 473 9.04 11.53 -34.74
CA TYR A 473 8.91 11.07 -36.14
C TYR A 473 7.54 10.46 -36.54
N GLY A 474 6.46 10.85 -35.84
CA GLY A 474 5.10 10.34 -36.08
C GLY A 474 4.72 9.10 -35.27
N ILE A 475 5.55 8.71 -34.29
CA ILE A 475 5.20 7.77 -33.22
C ILE A 475 4.91 8.60 -31.98
N ASP A 476 3.69 8.50 -31.46
CA ASP A 476 3.33 9.06 -30.17
C ASP A 476 4.07 8.27 -29.06
N ILE A 477 4.81 9.00 -28.22
CA ILE A 477 5.52 8.44 -27.06
C ILE A 477 5.10 9.18 -25.79
N ASP A 478 5.14 8.46 -24.68
CA ASP A 478 5.09 9.02 -23.34
C ASP A 478 6.51 9.07 -22.80
N GLN A 479 6.98 10.25 -22.40
CA GLN A 479 8.33 10.40 -21.87
C GLN A 479 8.37 10.07 -20.37
N ASP A 480 9.32 9.21 -20.00
CA ASP A 480 9.52 8.70 -18.65
C ASP A 480 10.84 9.18 -18.03
N ALA A 481 10.82 9.53 -16.75
CA ALA A 481 12.05 9.53 -15.95
C ALA A 481 12.31 8.12 -15.39
N SER A 482 13.57 7.75 -15.24
CA SER A 482 13.97 6.51 -14.54
C SER A 482 14.73 6.85 -13.28
N SER A 483 14.36 6.24 -12.16
CA SER A 483 15.08 6.40 -10.89
C SER A 483 16.40 5.61 -10.85
N GLY A 484 16.59 4.70 -11.81
CA GLY A 484 17.66 3.70 -11.82
C GLY A 484 17.41 2.50 -10.90
N ARG A 485 16.25 2.43 -10.21
CA ARG A 485 15.83 1.27 -9.41
C ARG A 485 15.61 0.03 -10.28
N ASP A 486 14.89 0.19 -11.38
CA ASP A 486 14.87 -0.75 -12.49
C ASP A 486 15.89 -0.30 -13.53
N GLN A 487 16.65 -1.27 -14.06
CA GLN A 487 17.70 -1.04 -15.05
C GLN A 487 17.27 -1.42 -16.47
N GLY A 488 16.07 -1.99 -16.64
CA GLY A 488 15.56 -2.52 -17.92
C GLY A 488 16.23 -3.83 -18.35
N VAL A 489 15.49 -4.63 -19.10
CA VAL A 489 15.98 -5.82 -19.80
C VAL A 489 17.01 -5.39 -20.85
N SER A 490 18.24 -5.89 -20.69
CA SER A 490 19.39 -5.62 -21.58
C SER A 490 19.88 -6.85 -22.34
N ALA A 491 19.30 -8.03 -22.07
CA ALA A 491 19.55 -9.27 -22.77
C ALA A 491 18.36 -10.23 -22.55
N VAL A 492 18.16 -11.17 -23.48
CA VAL A 492 17.18 -12.27 -23.35
C VAL A 492 17.88 -13.61 -23.28
N THR A 493 17.32 -14.55 -22.53
CA THR A 493 17.82 -15.92 -22.35
C THR A 493 16.66 -16.89 -22.40
N GLU A 494 16.82 -18.01 -23.12
CA GLU A 494 15.77 -19.04 -23.18
C GLU A 494 15.58 -19.71 -21.82
N ALA A 495 14.39 -19.55 -21.23
CA ALA A 495 14.06 -20.05 -19.89
C ALA A 495 13.53 -21.50 -19.95
N THR A 496 14.42 -22.48 -19.88
CA THR A 496 14.04 -23.91 -19.81
C THR A 496 13.24 -24.24 -18.54
N PRO A 497 12.41 -25.31 -18.52
CA PRO A 497 11.72 -25.75 -17.30
C PRO A 497 12.67 -26.05 -16.13
N ALA A 498 13.86 -26.59 -16.40
CA ALA A 498 14.87 -26.88 -15.38
C ALA A 498 15.41 -25.59 -14.74
N THR A 499 15.71 -24.56 -15.55
CA THR A 499 16.17 -23.26 -15.05
C THR A 499 15.08 -22.52 -14.26
N GLN A 500 13.81 -22.67 -14.64
CA GLN A 500 12.68 -22.10 -13.89
C GLN A 500 12.53 -22.77 -12.52
N LYS A 501 12.54 -24.12 -12.45
CA LYS A 501 12.52 -24.86 -11.18
C LYS A 501 13.69 -24.49 -10.27
N ALA A 502 14.91 -24.45 -10.82
CA ALA A 502 16.10 -24.06 -10.06
C ALA A 502 16.00 -22.63 -9.50
N TYR A 503 15.45 -21.69 -10.27
CA TYR A 503 15.24 -20.32 -9.80
C TYR A 503 14.19 -20.23 -8.68
N VAL A 504 13.02 -20.85 -8.85
CA VAL A 504 11.97 -20.88 -7.80
C VAL A 504 12.49 -21.58 -6.54
N ALA A 505 13.25 -22.67 -6.69
CA ALA A 505 13.91 -23.34 -5.58
C ALA A 505 14.93 -22.43 -4.87
N ASN A 506 15.77 -21.69 -5.59
CA ASN A 506 16.71 -20.73 -5.00
C ASN A 506 15.97 -19.59 -4.26
N ARG A 507 14.84 -19.07 -4.80
CA ARG A 507 14.00 -18.08 -4.09
C ARG A 507 13.38 -18.65 -2.81
N LEU A 508 12.88 -19.89 -2.83
CA LEU A 508 12.37 -20.55 -1.63
C LEU A 508 13.50 -20.72 -0.59
N LEU A 509 14.69 -21.13 -1.02
CA LEU A 509 15.89 -21.22 -0.16
C LEU A 509 16.32 -19.86 0.42
N SER A 510 16.11 -18.75 -0.29
CA SER A 510 16.48 -17.40 0.17
C SER A 510 15.61 -16.84 1.30
N ILE A 511 14.54 -17.52 1.72
CA ILE A 511 13.74 -17.17 2.91
C ILE A 511 14.28 -17.86 4.19
N PHE A 512 14.98 -18.99 4.07
CA PHE A 512 15.57 -19.68 5.21
C PHE A 512 16.72 -18.97 5.95
N PRO A 513 17.39 -17.91 5.44
CA PRO A 513 18.29 -17.08 6.26
C PRO A 513 17.61 -16.43 7.47
N ASP A 514 16.30 -16.12 7.38
CA ASP A 514 15.52 -15.53 8.49
C ASP A 514 15.38 -16.48 9.69
N TYR A 515 15.62 -17.77 9.47
CA TYR A 515 15.59 -18.82 10.49
C TYR A 515 16.92 -18.95 11.26
N HIS A 516 18.04 -18.30 10.85
CA HIS A 516 19.24 -18.27 11.67
C HIS A 516 20.31 -17.22 11.33
N ASN A 517 20.75 -16.46 12.34
CA ASN A 517 22.00 -15.68 12.30
C ASN A 517 23.29 -16.53 12.16
N LEU A 518 23.22 -17.86 12.29
CA LEU A 518 24.38 -18.75 12.20
C LEU A 518 24.71 -19.22 10.78
N PHE A 519 23.81 -19.03 9.80
CA PHE A 519 24.05 -19.47 8.42
C PHE A 519 25.01 -18.55 7.66
N GLY A 520 25.04 -17.26 8.01
CA GLY A 520 25.62 -16.23 7.13
C GLY A 520 24.92 -16.21 5.76
N THR A 521 25.55 -15.59 4.77
CA THR A 521 25.04 -15.61 3.39
C THR A 521 25.47 -16.90 2.70
N ILE A 522 24.65 -17.96 2.80
CA ILE A 522 24.82 -19.16 1.96
C ILE A 522 24.32 -18.85 0.55
N ASN A 523 25.23 -18.80 -0.43
CA ASN A 523 24.88 -18.62 -1.84
C ASN A 523 24.33 -19.93 -2.42
N TRP A 524 23.07 -20.23 -2.11
CA TRP A 524 22.34 -21.35 -2.70
C TRP A 524 22.34 -21.23 -4.23
N THR A 525 22.92 -22.22 -4.90
CA THR A 525 22.94 -22.29 -6.37
C THR A 525 22.59 -23.71 -6.77
N VAL A 526 21.29 -24.07 -6.76
CA VAL A 526 20.82 -25.43 -7.09
C VAL A 526 21.16 -25.78 -8.54
N SER A 527 22.35 -26.37 -8.72
CA SER A 527 22.97 -26.78 -9.98
C SER A 527 23.02 -28.31 -10.14
N SER A 528 22.51 -29.03 -9.14
CA SER A 528 22.47 -30.48 -9.01
C SER A 528 21.20 -30.86 -8.25
N PRO A 529 20.57 -32.03 -8.54
CA PRO A 529 19.42 -32.53 -7.78
C PRO A 529 19.69 -32.71 -6.28
N THR A 530 20.96 -32.86 -5.88
CA THR A 530 21.38 -32.88 -4.47
C THR A 530 22.65 -32.07 -4.27
N GLN A 531 22.72 -31.31 -3.18
CA GLN A 531 23.87 -30.52 -2.76
C GLN A 531 24.16 -30.76 -1.28
N HIS A 532 25.44 -30.76 -0.91
CA HIS A 532 25.91 -30.86 0.47
C HIS A 532 26.91 -29.73 0.73
N ILE A 533 26.70 -28.99 1.81
CA ILE A 533 27.58 -27.90 2.27
C ILE A 533 27.93 -28.17 3.73
N THR A 534 29.21 -28.29 4.04
CA THR A 534 29.72 -28.38 5.42
C THR A 534 30.23 -27.02 5.87
N THR A 535 29.81 -26.58 7.05
CA THR A 535 30.37 -25.42 7.77
C THR A 535 31.03 -25.89 9.08
N PRO A 536 31.78 -25.06 9.81
CA PRO A 536 32.29 -25.46 11.13
C PRO A 536 31.20 -25.89 12.12
N LEU A 537 30.00 -25.30 12.01
CA LEU A 537 28.87 -25.52 12.92
C LEU A 537 27.97 -26.70 12.52
N ALA A 538 27.72 -26.87 11.22
CA ALA A 538 26.66 -27.76 10.73
C ALA A 538 26.85 -28.18 9.27
N ASP A 539 26.23 -29.31 8.93
CA ASP A 539 26.05 -29.82 7.57
C ASP A 539 24.66 -29.48 7.02
N TYR A 540 24.61 -29.06 5.76
CA TYR A 540 23.39 -28.71 5.03
C TYR A 540 23.23 -29.60 3.80
N TYR A 541 22.06 -30.20 3.66
CA TYR A 541 21.69 -30.99 2.48
C TYR A 541 20.48 -30.36 1.80
N VAL A 542 20.64 -30.00 0.53
CA VAL A 542 19.53 -29.50 -0.31
C VAL A 542 19.26 -30.52 -1.40
N THR A 543 17.99 -30.89 -1.57
CA THR A 543 17.55 -31.82 -2.63
C THR A 543 16.37 -31.23 -3.39
N LEU A 544 16.40 -31.29 -4.71
CA LEU A 544 15.31 -30.86 -5.61
C LEU A 544 14.88 -32.05 -6.48
N GLU A 545 13.63 -32.52 -6.31
CA GLU A 545 13.07 -33.66 -7.04
C GLU A 545 11.93 -33.25 -7.98
N ASP A 546 11.90 -33.79 -9.21
CA ASP A 546 10.85 -33.55 -10.23
C ASP A 546 9.55 -34.34 -9.98
N LYS A 547 9.10 -34.43 -8.73
CA LYS A 547 7.87 -35.10 -8.29
C LYS A 547 7.47 -34.56 -6.92
N TRP A 548 6.21 -34.70 -6.54
CA TRP A 548 5.84 -34.74 -5.12
C TRP A 548 6.24 -36.11 -4.55
N SER A 549 7.25 -36.13 -3.68
CA SER A 549 7.82 -37.38 -3.19
C SER A 549 6.97 -38.01 -2.07
N ALA A 550 6.19 -39.03 -2.43
CA ALA A 550 5.40 -39.79 -1.46
C ALA A 550 6.26 -40.78 -0.64
N THR A 551 6.85 -40.27 0.44
CA THR A 551 6.84 -40.98 1.72
C THR A 551 6.58 -39.95 2.82
N VAL A 552 5.83 -40.34 3.85
CA VAL A 552 5.88 -39.65 5.16
C VAL A 552 7.37 -39.54 5.55
N VAL A 553 7.83 -38.39 6.02
CA VAL A 553 9.25 -38.16 6.37
C VAL A 553 9.52 -38.78 7.75
N ASP A 554 9.25 -40.09 7.82
CA ASP A 554 8.96 -40.84 9.04
C ASP A 554 7.78 -40.21 9.84
N ASN A 555 7.18 -40.92 10.80
CA ASN A 555 5.97 -40.48 11.50
C ASN A 555 6.19 -39.26 12.44
N LYS A 556 7.27 -38.50 12.25
CA LYS A 556 7.77 -37.40 13.10
C LYS A 556 7.89 -36.06 12.39
N THR A 557 7.35 -35.89 11.17
CA THR A 557 7.18 -34.56 10.57
C THR A 557 5.73 -34.09 10.63
N GLY A 558 5.53 -32.88 11.12
CA GLY A 558 4.28 -32.16 10.98
C GLY A 558 4.06 -31.76 9.52
N VAL A 559 2.79 -31.64 9.13
CA VAL A 559 2.37 -31.19 7.80
C VAL A 559 1.60 -29.89 7.94
N LEU A 560 2.03 -28.87 7.18
CA LEU A 560 1.33 -27.61 6.99
C LEU A 560 0.72 -27.64 5.59
N THR A 561 -0.61 -27.74 5.51
CA THR A 561 -1.30 -27.72 4.20
C THR A 561 -1.44 -26.28 3.74
N ILE A 562 -1.01 -26.00 2.51
CA ILE A 562 -1.13 -24.68 1.89
C ILE A 562 -2.18 -24.74 0.78
N GLN A 563 -3.18 -23.88 0.90
CA GLN A 563 -4.21 -23.67 -0.12
C GLN A 563 -4.38 -22.17 -0.36
N ASP A 564 -4.49 -21.78 -1.63
CA ASP A 564 -4.77 -20.40 -2.06
C ASP A 564 -3.80 -19.38 -1.42
N ALA A 565 -2.50 -19.70 -1.46
CA ALA A 565 -1.38 -18.95 -0.89
C ALA A 565 -1.38 -18.82 0.65
N LYS A 566 -2.20 -19.62 1.37
CA LYS A 566 -2.35 -19.56 2.84
C LYS A 566 -2.21 -20.94 3.49
N ILE A 567 -1.68 -20.97 4.71
CA ILE A 567 -1.69 -22.18 5.54
C ILE A 567 -3.13 -22.38 6.06
N ILE A 568 -3.67 -23.58 5.88
CA ILE A 568 -5.07 -23.91 6.24
C ILE A 568 -5.21 -25.03 7.28
N ASN A 569 -4.11 -25.71 7.63
CA ASN A 569 -4.07 -26.69 8.70
C ASN A 569 -2.63 -26.81 9.23
N GLU A 570 -2.47 -26.91 10.55
CA GLU A 570 -1.17 -26.99 11.21
C GLU A 570 -1.09 -28.20 12.15
N SER A 571 -0.03 -29.00 11.98
CA SER A 571 0.38 -30.00 12.95
C SER A 571 1.52 -29.41 13.81
N THR A 572 1.15 -28.60 14.80
CA THR A 572 2.09 -27.76 15.57
C THR A 572 2.96 -28.58 16.54
N ASP A 573 2.44 -29.66 17.13
CA ASP A 573 3.09 -30.48 18.16
C ASP A 573 4.56 -30.85 17.85
N ILE A 574 4.88 -31.11 16.58
CA ILE A 574 6.22 -31.51 16.12
C ILE A 574 7.15 -30.31 15.93
N LEU A 575 6.61 -29.16 15.52
CA LEU A 575 7.35 -27.91 15.39
C LEU A 575 7.69 -27.36 16.77
N GLU A 576 6.72 -27.37 17.70
CA GLU A 576 6.92 -27.00 19.11
C GLU A 576 7.97 -27.90 19.80
N GLN A 577 7.95 -29.21 19.53
CA GLN A 577 8.99 -30.14 20.01
C GLN A 577 10.38 -29.78 19.47
N PHE A 578 10.49 -29.37 18.21
CA PHE A 578 11.74 -28.96 17.60
C PHE A 578 12.24 -27.62 18.19
N GLU A 579 11.39 -26.60 18.27
CA GLU A 579 11.71 -25.30 18.88
C GLU A 579 12.13 -25.47 20.35
N SER A 580 11.46 -26.35 21.09
CA SER A 580 11.82 -26.72 22.46
C SER A 580 13.19 -27.41 22.54
N ALA A 581 13.45 -28.41 21.69
CA ALA A 581 14.73 -29.12 21.61
C ALA A 581 15.90 -28.20 21.22
N MET A 582 15.62 -27.14 20.48
CA MET A 582 16.59 -26.16 20.01
C MET A 582 16.60 -24.84 20.80
N SER A 583 15.82 -24.74 21.89
CA SER A 583 15.63 -23.50 22.67
C SER A 583 16.90 -22.92 23.31
N SER A 584 17.98 -23.70 23.40
CA SER A 584 19.32 -23.24 23.78
C SER A 584 20.05 -22.46 22.67
N TYR A 585 19.46 -22.37 21.48
CA TYR A 585 19.94 -21.61 20.32
C TYR A 585 18.89 -20.60 19.85
N ASN A 586 19.35 -19.52 19.21
CA ASN A 586 18.46 -18.53 18.60
C ASN A 586 18.02 -18.97 17.19
N VAL A 587 17.07 -19.92 17.12
CA VAL A 587 16.55 -20.52 15.88
C VAL A 587 15.49 -19.70 15.13
N GLY A 588 15.37 -18.39 15.44
CA GLY A 588 14.49 -17.49 14.69
C GLY A 588 12.99 -17.79 14.83
N ASP A 589 12.20 -17.26 13.89
CA ASP A 589 10.74 -17.39 13.82
C ASP A 589 10.35 -18.36 12.69
N LEU A 590 10.14 -19.62 13.05
CA LEU A 590 9.82 -20.67 12.09
C LEU A 590 8.39 -20.53 11.54
N ALA A 591 7.43 -20.11 12.36
CA ALA A 591 6.06 -19.83 11.95
C ALA A 591 6.00 -18.65 10.96
N GLY A 592 6.72 -17.56 11.25
CA GLY A 592 6.88 -16.42 10.33
C GLY A 592 7.58 -16.81 9.02
N THR A 593 8.57 -17.71 9.08
CA THR A 593 9.25 -18.27 7.90
C THR A 593 8.27 -19.05 7.01
N PHE A 594 7.43 -19.92 7.59
CA PHE A 594 6.42 -20.67 6.82
C PHE A 594 5.32 -19.77 6.24
N ASN A 595 4.89 -18.74 6.98
CA ASN A 595 3.96 -17.74 6.47
C ASN A 595 4.53 -16.93 5.28
N LYS A 596 5.84 -16.65 5.25
CA LYS A 596 6.53 -16.04 4.09
C LYS A 596 6.62 -16.99 2.89
N LEU A 597 6.72 -18.30 3.12
CA LEU A 597 6.81 -19.32 2.07
C LEU A 597 5.46 -19.62 1.41
N ALA A 598 4.35 -19.54 2.14
CA ALA A 598 3.03 -19.92 1.61
C ALA A 598 2.60 -19.18 0.32
N PRO A 599 2.80 -17.85 0.18
CA PRO A 599 2.54 -17.14 -1.08
C PRO A 599 3.37 -17.59 -2.28
N MET A 600 4.59 -18.10 -2.05
CA MET A 600 5.47 -18.62 -3.11
C MET A 600 5.18 -20.08 -3.46
N ILE A 601 4.44 -20.79 -2.62
CA ILE A 601 4.00 -22.17 -2.86
C ILE A 601 2.66 -22.18 -3.60
N GLY A 602 1.74 -21.30 -3.21
CA GLY A 602 0.40 -21.21 -3.80
C GLY A 602 -0.51 -22.33 -3.30
N ASN A 603 -0.34 -23.54 -3.85
CA ASN A 603 -1.02 -24.77 -3.41
C ASN A 603 0.03 -25.86 -3.21
N GLY A 604 -0.01 -26.55 -2.06
CA GLY A 604 0.97 -27.58 -1.75
C GLY A 604 1.04 -27.88 -0.25
N ALA A 605 2.24 -28.26 0.22
CA ALA A 605 2.48 -28.54 1.63
C ALA A 605 3.91 -28.21 2.03
N ILE A 606 4.08 -27.80 3.29
CA ILE A 606 5.39 -27.84 3.97
C ILE A 606 5.36 -29.00 4.95
N LYS A 607 6.35 -29.89 4.85
CA LYS A 607 6.54 -31.03 5.77
C LYS A 607 7.80 -30.75 6.58
N ALA A 608 7.69 -30.65 7.90
CA ALA A 608 8.79 -30.19 8.73
C ALA A 608 8.89 -30.97 10.06
N GLY A 609 10.12 -31.21 10.52
CA GLY A 609 10.37 -31.94 11.78
C GLY A 609 11.81 -32.41 11.94
N LEU A 610 12.03 -33.23 12.97
CA LEU A 610 13.34 -33.78 13.31
C LEU A 610 13.81 -34.81 12.28
N ALA A 611 15.10 -34.79 11.97
CA ALA A 611 15.77 -35.76 11.10
C ALA A 611 17.08 -36.26 11.74
N ILE A 612 17.52 -37.46 11.35
CA ILE A 612 18.78 -38.05 11.82
C ILE A 612 19.62 -38.49 10.61
N ARG A 613 20.91 -38.14 10.61
CA ARG A 613 21.88 -38.52 9.57
C ARG A 613 23.27 -38.66 10.20
N ASP A 614 23.97 -39.74 9.87
CA ASP A 614 25.39 -39.97 10.22
C ASP A 614 25.78 -39.74 11.70
N GLY A 615 24.84 -39.99 12.62
CA GLY A 615 25.07 -39.79 14.06
C GLY A 615 24.73 -38.38 14.57
N MET A 616 24.09 -37.53 13.77
CA MET A 616 23.67 -36.17 14.12
C MET A 616 22.15 -36.03 14.03
N VAL A 617 21.56 -35.30 14.98
CA VAL A 617 20.18 -34.82 14.86
C VAL A 617 20.18 -33.49 14.13
N GLY A 618 19.16 -33.29 13.31
CA GLY A 618 18.95 -32.10 12.52
C GLY A 618 17.48 -31.77 12.33
N PHE A 619 17.24 -30.68 11.62
CA PHE A 619 15.92 -30.27 11.15
C PHE A 619 15.77 -30.56 9.68
N LYS A 620 14.58 -30.97 9.26
CA LYS A 620 14.22 -31.17 7.87
C LYS A 620 12.97 -30.36 7.54
N VAL A 621 13.03 -29.65 6.42
CA VAL A 621 11.88 -29.00 5.77
C VAL A 621 11.81 -29.48 4.33
N ALA A 622 10.69 -30.06 3.93
CA ALA A 622 10.39 -30.41 2.56
C ALA A 622 9.18 -29.59 2.08
N ILE A 623 9.39 -28.76 1.07
CA ILE A 623 8.39 -27.93 0.41
C ILE A 623 7.91 -28.67 -0.84
N GLU A 624 6.61 -28.94 -0.91
CA GLU A 624 5.94 -29.42 -2.12
C GLU A 624 5.26 -28.22 -2.79
N SER A 625 5.66 -27.94 -4.03
CA SER A 625 5.19 -26.79 -4.82
C SER A 625 5.04 -27.18 -6.29
N SER A 626 4.47 -26.27 -7.08
CA SER A 626 4.30 -26.44 -8.51
C SER A 626 4.59 -25.14 -9.28
N VAL A 627 5.25 -25.30 -10.43
CA VAL A 627 5.44 -24.23 -11.42
C VAL A 627 4.46 -24.45 -12.56
N GLU A 628 3.51 -23.54 -12.73
CA GLU A 628 2.56 -23.55 -13.83
C GLU A 628 3.24 -23.05 -15.11
N ASN A 629 3.56 -23.95 -16.03
CA ASN A 629 3.99 -23.56 -17.38
C ASN A 629 2.75 -23.45 -18.28
N THR A 630 2.22 -22.23 -18.44
CA THR A 630 1.15 -21.96 -19.39
C THR A 630 1.71 -21.67 -20.78
N SER A 631 1.15 -22.36 -21.77
CA SER A 631 1.22 -22.04 -23.19
C SER A 631 -0.20 -21.82 -23.68
N THR A 632 -0.40 -21.08 -24.78
CA THR A 632 -1.73 -20.68 -25.28
C THR A 632 -2.69 -21.83 -25.64
N SER A 633 -2.24 -23.08 -25.59
CA SER A 633 -3.05 -24.29 -25.82
C SER A 633 -2.96 -25.35 -24.72
N SER A 634 -2.16 -25.14 -23.67
CA SER A 634 -1.99 -26.12 -22.57
C SER A 634 -1.27 -25.53 -21.36
N SER A 635 -1.82 -25.76 -20.17
CA SER A 635 -1.11 -25.62 -18.89
C SER A 635 -0.44 -26.95 -18.54
N VAL A 636 0.87 -26.92 -18.29
CA VAL A 636 1.62 -28.05 -17.72
C VAL A 636 2.10 -27.65 -16.33
N GLU A 637 1.41 -28.14 -15.31
CA GLU A 637 1.81 -27.98 -13.92
C GLU A 637 3.02 -28.88 -13.64
N ASN A 638 4.19 -28.26 -13.47
CA ASN A 638 5.42 -28.97 -13.14
C ASN A 638 5.62 -28.99 -11.62
N GLN A 639 5.21 -30.10 -11.01
CA GLN A 639 5.39 -30.36 -9.59
C GLN A 639 6.86 -30.62 -9.23
N PHE A 640 7.27 -30.20 -8.03
CA PHE A 640 8.57 -30.53 -7.46
C PHE A 640 8.52 -30.60 -5.92
N THR A 641 9.49 -31.30 -5.33
CA THR A 641 9.78 -31.25 -3.89
C THR A 641 11.17 -30.65 -3.69
N LEU A 642 11.26 -29.57 -2.91
CA LEU A 642 12.50 -28.98 -2.42
C LEU A 642 12.69 -29.37 -0.95
N THR A 643 13.73 -30.14 -0.64
CA THR A 643 14.09 -30.51 0.73
C THR A 643 15.34 -29.76 1.18
N LEU A 644 15.30 -29.17 2.37
CA LEU A 644 16.44 -28.67 3.14
C LEU A 644 16.56 -29.51 4.42
N GLU A 645 17.73 -30.11 4.66
CA GLU A 645 18.09 -30.78 5.91
C GLU A 645 19.30 -30.05 6.53
N THR A 646 19.25 -29.73 7.82
CA THR A 646 20.31 -29.03 8.57
C THR A 646 20.69 -29.86 9.78
N TYR A 647 21.95 -30.31 9.89
CA TYR A 647 22.45 -31.14 11.00
C TYR A 647 23.58 -30.43 11.74
N ILE A 648 23.41 -30.17 13.04
CA ILE A 648 24.40 -29.44 13.84
C ILE A 648 25.47 -30.39 14.35
N HIS A 649 26.73 -29.99 14.22
CA HIS A 649 27.88 -30.77 14.68
C HIS A 649 27.85 -30.95 16.20
N GLN A 650 28.05 -32.18 16.64
CA GLN A 650 27.95 -32.62 18.04
C GLN A 650 28.73 -31.75 19.04
N ASN A 651 29.88 -31.19 18.62
CA ASN A 651 30.76 -30.36 19.44
C ASN A 651 30.13 -29.04 19.92
N PHE A 652 29.03 -28.60 19.30
CA PHE A 652 28.35 -27.34 19.64
C PHE A 652 27.10 -27.56 20.50
N ILE A 653 26.54 -28.79 20.53
CA ILE A 653 25.38 -29.12 21.36
C ILE A 653 25.85 -29.48 22.78
N PRO A 654 25.34 -28.83 23.84
CA PRO A 654 25.67 -29.21 25.20
C PRO A 654 25.32 -30.69 25.45
N GLN A 655 26.28 -31.45 25.99
CA GLN A 655 26.17 -32.91 26.04
C GLN A 655 24.94 -33.43 26.82
N ASN A 656 24.43 -32.65 27.77
CA ASN A 656 23.21 -32.95 28.52
C ASN A 656 21.92 -32.70 27.73
N ASP A 657 21.93 -31.77 26.78
CA ASP A 657 20.78 -31.43 25.94
C ASP A 657 20.75 -32.33 24.69
N TYR A 658 21.92 -32.83 24.27
CA TYR A 658 22.07 -33.81 23.20
C TYR A 658 21.40 -35.16 23.52
N VAL A 659 21.56 -35.66 24.75
CA VAL A 659 21.11 -37.02 25.13
C VAL A 659 19.58 -37.20 25.12
N PRO A 660 18.74 -36.24 25.59
CA PRO A 660 17.28 -36.30 25.43
C PRO A 660 16.84 -36.30 23.95
N VAL A 661 17.46 -35.45 23.14
CA VAL A 661 17.14 -35.27 21.71
C VAL A 661 17.54 -36.50 20.87
N TYR A 662 18.57 -37.23 21.30
CA TYR A 662 19.05 -38.46 20.66
C TYR A 662 18.45 -39.75 21.25
N GLN A 663 17.54 -39.70 22.22
CA GLN A 663 16.82 -40.92 22.62
C GLN A 663 16.08 -41.48 21.40
N PRO A 664 16.29 -42.74 21.01
CA PRO A 664 15.62 -43.29 19.85
C PRO A 664 14.12 -43.25 20.09
N ILE A 665 13.39 -42.70 19.13
CA ILE A 665 11.94 -42.87 19.04
C ILE A 665 11.71 -44.32 18.61
N SER A 666 11.73 -45.19 19.63
CA SER A 666 11.56 -46.63 19.56
C SER A 666 10.60 -47.09 20.66
N GLU A 667 9.33 -46.74 20.46
CA GLU A 667 8.10 -47.36 21.02
C GLU A 667 7.87 -47.31 22.54
N PRO A 668 6.63 -47.53 23.02
CA PRO A 668 5.37 -46.89 22.59
C PRO A 668 4.59 -46.24 23.77
N ASP A 669 3.57 -45.43 23.47
CA ASP A 669 2.57 -44.85 24.38
C ASP A 669 3.03 -44.13 25.68
N PRO A 670 3.09 -42.79 25.67
CA PRO A 670 2.61 -42.01 26.79
C PRO A 670 1.07 -41.96 26.75
N THR A 671 0.42 -42.70 27.65
CA THR A 671 -1.05 -42.72 27.78
C THR A 671 -1.64 -41.32 28.03
N PHE A 672 -2.33 -40.76 27.03
CA PHE A 672 -3.23 -39.63 27.26
C PHE A 672 -4.46 -40.11 28.03
N VAL A 673 -4.63 -39.63 29.27
CA VAL A 673 -5.85 -39.85 30.05
C VAL A 673 -6.95 -38.95 29.49
N VAL A 674 -7.76 -39.49 28.58
CA VAL A 674 -8.94 -38.81 28.03
C VAL A 674 -10.15 -39.08 28.93
N THR A 675 -10.52 -38.08 29.74
CA THR A 675 -11.76 -38.10 30.53
C THR A 675 -12.96 -37.76 29.63
N LEU A 676 -13.51 -38.75 28.92
CA LEU A 676 -14.72 -38.59 28.10
C LEU A 676 -15.97 -39.11 28.81
N GLU A 677 -16.59 -38.28 29.66
CA GLU A 677 -18.01 -38.44 29.97
C GLU A 677 -18.87 -37.94 28.81
N LYS A 678 -19.21 -38.83 27.87
CA LYS A 678 -20.60 -39.13 27.46
C LYS A 678 -20.71 -40.08 26.26
N VAL A 679 -21.14 -41.31 26.56
CA VAL A 679 -22.22 -42.07 25.91
C VAL A 679 -22.47 -41.87 24.39
N GLY A 680 -22.27 -42.92 23.59
CA GLY A 680 -22.87 -43.03 22.24
C GLY A 680 -22.29 -44.10 21.30
N GLU A 681 -22.68 -45.37 21.50
CA GLU A 681 -22.86 -46.45 20.49
C GLU A 681 -21.79 -46.67 19.35
N VAL A 682 -20.98 -47.74 19.37
CA VAL A 682 -21.26 -49.14 18.89
C VAL A 682 -21.26 -49.24 17.34
N THR A 683 -20.45 -50.04 16.60
CA THR A 683 -20.06 -51.48 16.69
C THR A 683 -18.86 -51.78 15.74
N VAL A 684 -17.78 -52.51 16.11
CA VAL A 684 -17.41 -53.93 15.75
C VAL A 684 -16.84 -54.17 14.32
N LEU A 685 -15.87 -55.06 13.97
CA LEU A 685 -15.08 -56.16 14.61
C LEU A 685 -13.56 -55.78 14.69
N GLY A 686 -12.64 -56.39 15.44
CA GLY A 686 -12.56 -57.72 16.09
C GLY A 686 -11.69 -58.72 15.28
N ILE A 687 -10.93 -59.67 15.84
CA ILE A 687 -10.71 -60.12 17.25
C ILE A 687 -9.34 -60.86 17.35
N LEU A 688 -8.59 -60.71 18.46
CA LEU A 688 -7.74 -61.67 19.24
C LEU A 688 -6.61 -60.92 20.00
N VAL A 689 -5.80 -61.52 20.91
CA VAL A 689 -6.06 -62.17 22.23
C VAL A 689 -4.73 -62.54 22.92
N ALA A 690 -4.64 -62.24 24.22
CA ALA A 690 -3.94 -62.93 25.33
C ALA A 690 -3.10 -61.96 26.21
N GLY A 691 -3.27 -61.85 27.54
CA GLY A 691 -4.27 -62.43 28.43
C GLY A 691 -3.68 -62.94 29.75
N ALA A 692 -4.22 -62.44 30.88
CA ALA A 692 -4.13 -63.01 32.24
C ALA A 692 -2.82 -62.71 33.06
N VAL A 693 -2.81 -62.52 34.40
CA VAL A 693 -3.92 -62.41 35.39
C VAL A 693 -3.46 -61.88 36.80
N LEU A 694 -4.36 -61.15 37.48
CA LEU A 694 -4.55 -60.91 38.95
C LEU A 694 -3.48 -60.31 39.91
N ALA A 695 -3.98 -59.33 40.70
CA ALA A 695 -3.85 -59.16 42.17
C ALA A 695 -2.48 -58.66 42.78
N THR A 696 -2.42 -57.87 43.86
CA THR A 696 -3.44 -57.20 44.72
C THR A 696 -2.81 -56.05 45.54
N ALA A 697 -3.51 -54.91 45.61
CA ALA A 697 -3.85 -54.08 46.79
C ALA A 697 -2.78 -53.42 47.73
N VAL A 698 -3.24 -52.35 48.43
CA VAL A 698 -2.70 -51.74 49.69
C VAL A 698 -1.42 -50.87 49.54
N THR A 699 -1.28 -49.61 50.02
CA THR A 699 -2.19 -48.58 50.60
C THR A 699 -1.51 -47.18 50.58
N ALA A 700 -2.35 -46.12 50.55
CA ALA A 700 -2.25 -44.82 51.25
C ALA A 700 -0.94 -43.99 51.29
N GLY A 701 -1.06 -42.70 50.97
CA GLY A 701 -0.02 -41.67 51.20
C GLY A 701 -0.44 -40.28 50.71
N SER A 702 -1.24 -39.56 51.49
CA SER A 702 -1.81 -38.24 51.15
C SER A 702 -0.85 -37.06 51.39
N ALA A 703 -0.74 -36.12 50.45
CA ALA A 703 -0.84 -34.66 50.71
C ALA A 703 -0.65 -33.80 49.42
N ALA A 704 -1.49 -32.79 49.27
CA ALA A 704 -1.32 -31.58 48.44
C ALA A 704 -1.59 -30.36 49.39
N PRO A 705 -1.62 -29.07 48.99
CA PRO A 705 -1.47 -28.45 47.65
C PRO A 705 -0.66 -27.10 47.65
N ALA A 706 -0.91 -26.26 46.63
CA ALA A 706 -0.60 -24.81 46.48
C ALA A 706 0.86 -24.44 46.06
N VAL A 707 1.14 -23.74 44.94
CA VAL A 707 0.63 -22.46 44.36
C VAL A 707 1.17 -21.22 45.10
N THR A 708 2.05 -20.42 44.47
CA THR A 708 1.87 -19.01 43.97
C THR A 708 3.22 -18.29 43.76
N ALA A 709 3.37 -17.49 42.67
CA ALA A 709 4.06 -16.17 42.60
C ALA A 709 5.56 -15.97 43.02
N LEU A 710 6.31 -14.93 42.61
CA LEU A 710 6.34 -13.98 41.46
C LEU A 710 7.75 -13.30 41.43
N PHE A 711 8.28 -12.97 40.25
CA PHE A 711 9.22 -11.87 39.88
C PHE A 711 10.37 -11.31 40.78
N SER A 712 11.39 -10.77 40.05
CA SER A 712 12.31 -9.64 40.42
C SER A 712 13.60 -9.99 41.22
N LEU A 713 14.78 -9.35 41.05
CA LEU A 713 15.30 -8.38 40.05
C LEU A 713 16.87 -8.24 40.16
N LEU A 714 17.49 -7.51 39.22
CA LEU A 714 18.80 -6.80 39.28
C LEU A 714 20.19 -7.54 39.23
N ALA A 715 20.81 -7.47 38.03
CA ALA A 715 21.98 -6.64 37.66
C ALA A 715 23.42 -6.84 38.22
N ILE A 716 24.39 -6.41 37.37
CA ILE A 716 25.85 -6.24 37.58
C ILE A 716 26.62 -7.59 37.49
N GLN A 717 27.68 -7.78 36.69
CA GLN A 717 28.80 -6.87 36.37
C GLN A 717 29.42 -7.09 34.96
N LEU A 718 30.02 -6.03 34.39
CA LEU A 718 30.88 -6.06 33.19
C LEU A 718 32.36 -6.33 33.56
N PHE A 719 33.12 -6.78 32.55
CA PHE A 719 34.60 -6.91 32.45
C PHE A 719 35.32 -8.09 33.14
N GLY A 720 36.06 -8.85 32.31
CA GLY A 720 37.13 -9.75 32.75
C GLY A 720 37.70 -10.63 31.64
N LYS A 721 38.76 -10.15 30.96
CA LYS A 721 39.95 -10.84 30.37
C LYS A 721 39.90 -12.35 30.06
N ASP A 722 40.52 -12.84 28.97
CA ASP A 722 41.55 -12.28 28.06
C ASP A 722 41.14 -12.34 26.58
#